data_AF-A0A941SHV7-F1
#
_entry.id   AF-A0A941SHV7-F1
#
_cell.length_a   1.000
_cell.length_b   1.000
_cell.length_c   1.000
_cell.angle_alpha   90.00
_cell.angle_beta   90.00
_cell.angle_gamma   90.00
#
_symmetry.space_group_name_H-M   'P 1'
#
loop_
_entity.id
_entity.type
_entity.pdbx_description
1 polymer ?
#
loop_
_entity_poly.entity_id
_entity_poly.type
_entity_poly.pdbx_seq_one_letter_code
_entity_poly.pdbx_strand_id
1 'polypeptide(L)'
;MSIEKVASSEELIRAEAEYAANNYEPIPVVVARARDCLVWDAEGREYLDMMSAYSAVSHGHLHPRIVAAATRQLGRVAVTSRAYYGDTLGPFLEKLCGLAGFERALPMNSGAEGVETAIKAARRWGHFVKGIPDGQAEILVARNNFHGRTTTVISASSEPAYRAGYGPLTPGFRWFDFGDMASVRAAATPATCAVLVEPIQGEAGIVLPPPGFFAELREWCTRERVLLILDEVQSGLGRTGRWFAFEHEGIRPDGLVLGKALGGGLLPVSAFLADRAVMDVFTPGSHGSTFGGNELAAAVGLEALCVIEDENLVARSAALGGHLLARLKAVQRAAAPLIRDVRGRGLWVGVEIDPAIASARTVVERMAARGVLSKETHETVIRFAPPLTITRAQIDHAVDVFEQIALELRPHPAIKSRANVALSNAATAHPHEVPRAVTGTGTLAGSAAGPQLPPSAVRPPHFLMSPPDYFEVSYVINPWMDPTRWSCDARRLSHDAHTGWVALKSCYERLGAKVVVKPAAHGLPDLVFTANCAFVLDGKVLLARYLNHERQGEEQHGQRMFEQLLARGEVDSLHRTPPGVFFEGAGDAIYDARRGIVWTGHGQRSSPQARDTIEQVFGIPTLSLELPDPRFYHLDTCLCLLSGGEVLYYPAAFTEAGREQIRAVAGTQAIEADERDAMHLGVNSVCIGRDLVLCHCSRLLRQQLTALGYRVHVVPLGSFNRSGGAAYCLTLRLDNLYRGRSAPAHRHWAEAA
;
A
#
# COMPACT_ATOMS: atom_id res chain seq x y z
N MET A 1 21.36 31.27 27.70
CA MET A 1 20.64 30.70 26.54
C MET A 1 21.08 29.26 26.43
N SER A 2 20.27 28.33 26.93
CA SER A 2 20.45 26.90 26.68
C SER A 2 20.31 26.68 25.17
N ILE A 3 21.27 26.01 24.55
CA ILE A 3 21.09 25.45 23.21
C ILE A 3 20.06 24.35 23.39
N GLU A 4 18.79 24.65 23.14
CA GLU A 4 17.75 23.62 23.08
C GLU A 4 18.18 22.60 22.01
N LYS A 5 18.40 21.36 22.45
CA LYS A 5 18.71 20.26 21.56
C LYS A 5 17.48 20.02 20.69
N VAL A 6 17.53 20.45 19.43
CA VAL A 6 16.47 20.15 18.46
C VAL A 6 16.44 18.63 18.27
N ALA A 7 15.29 18.02 18.56
CA ALA A 7 15.10 16.58 18.38
C ALA A 7 15.18 16.22 16.90
N SER A 8 15.84 15.10 16.59
CA SER A 8 15.92 14.58 15.23
C SER A 8 14.57 14.06 14.74
N SER A 9 14.39 13.98 13.42
CA SER A 9 13.23 13.35 12.78
C SER A 9 13.00 11.92 13.30
N GLU A 10 14.06 11.17 13.58
CA GLU A 10 13.94 9.81 14.12
C GLU A 10 13.37 9.80 15.55
N GLU A 11 13.85 10.67 16.43
CA GLU A 11 13.35 10.81 17.80
C GLU A 11 11.89 11.26 17.80
N LEU A 12 11.53 12.22 16.95
CA LEU A 12 10.17 12.74 16.82
C LEU A 12 9.20 11.70 16.27
N ILE A 13 9.59 10.95 15.23
CA ILE A 13 8.77 9.86 14.69
C ILE A 13 8.59 8.75 15.73
N ARG A 14 9.62 8.44 16.52
CA ARG A 14 9.53 7.43 17.58
C ARG A 14 8.55 7.85 18.67
N ALA A 15 8.62 9.11 19.10
CA ALA A 15 7.66 9.65 20.07
C ALA A 15 6.23 9.63 19.52
N GLU A 16 6.02 10.01 18.25
CA GLU A 16 4.71 9.92 17.61
C GLU A 16 4.23 8.47 17.54
N ALA A 17 5.08 7.51 17.15
CA ALA A 17 4.72 6.10 17.09
C ALA A 17 4.35 5.49 18.46
N GLU A 18 4.96 5.99 19.54
CA GLU A 18 4.67 5.56 20.91
C GLU A 18 3.31 6.08 21.40
N TYR A 19 3.01 7.35 21.14
CA TYR A 19 1.87 8.03 21.78
C TYR A 19 0.66 8.25 20.87
N ALA A 20 0.82 8.24 19.55
CA ALA A 20 -0.25 8.49 18.60
C ALA A 20 -0.98 7.19 18.20
N ALA A 21 -2.26 7.32 17.87
CA ALA A 21 -2.98 6.22 17.23
C ALA A 21 -2.38 5.92 15.84
N ASN A 22 -2.21 4.64 15.53
CA ASN A 22 -1.62 4.18 14.26
C ASN A 22 -2.64 4.17 13.10
N ASN A 23 -3.29 5.31 12.86
CA ASN A 23 -4.33 5.46 11.82
C ASN A 23 -3.86 6.22 10.57
N TYR A 24 -2.56 6.54 10.47
CA TYR A 24 -1.93 7.17 9.31
C TYR A 24 -0.62 6.45 8.94
N GLU A 25 -0.24 6.55 7.67
CA GLU A 25 1.07 6.09 7.17
C GLU A 25 1.84 7.25 6.50
N PRO A 26 2.48 8.13 7.29
CA PRO A 26 3.20 9.29 6.77
C PRO A 26 4.40 8.89 5.90
N ILE A 27 4.79 9.78 4.98
CA ILE A 27 6.15 9.78 4.41
C ILE A 27 7.10 10.17 5.55
N PRO A 28 8.26 9.51 5.75
CA PRO A 28 9.12 9.72 6.92
C PRO A 28 9.92 11.03 6.82
N VAL A 29 9.22 12.16 6.79
CA VAL A 29 9.74 13.53 6.75
C VAL A 29 9.03 14.33 7.85
N VAL A 30 9.78 14.85 8.83
CA VAL A 30 9.22 15.61 9.95
C VAL A 30 9.34 17.10 9.66
N VAL A 31 8.26 17.72 9.19
CA VAL A 31 8.23 19.15 8.85
C VAL A 31 8.34 20.01 10.10
N ALA A 32 9.37 20.86 10.17
CA ALA A 32 9.62 21.77 11.28
C ALA A 32 9.40 23.26 10.91
N ARG A 33 9.50 23.61 9.63
CA ARG A 33 9.26 24.97 9.13
C ARG A 33 8.60 24.92 7.76
N ALA A 34 7.80 25.93 7.43
CA ALA A 34 7.19 26.05 6.12
C ALA A 34 7.03 27.52 5.70
N ARG A 35 7.06 27.79 4.38
CA ARG A 35 6.82 29.10 3.78
C ARG A 35 6.41 28.92 2.33
N ASP A 36 5.25 29.47 1.97
CA ASP A 36 4.72 29.40 0.61
C ASP A 36 4.66 27.95 0.10
N CYS A 37 5.41 27.58 -0.95
CA CYS A 37 5.42 26.21 -1.47
C CYS A 37 6.50 25.31 -0.87
N LEU A 38 7.31 25.83 0.05
CA LEU A 38 8.48 25.13 0.59
C LEU A 38 8.26 24.72 2.05
N VAL A 39 8.79 23.55 2.39
CA VAL A 39 8.88 23.06 3.78
C VAL A 39 10.30 22.63 4.09
N TRP A 40 10.69 22.72 5.35
CA TRP A 40 11.97 22.23 5.85
C TRP A 40 11.73 21.22 6.96
N ASP A 41 12.45 20.11 6.93
CA ASP A 41 12.40 19.11 7.99
C ASP A 41 13.15 19.55 9.26
N ALA A 42 13.12 18.72 10.30
CA ALA A 42 13.82 18.95 11.56
C ALA A 42 15.35 19.07 11.39
N GLU A 43 15.91 18.43 10.37
CA GLU A 43 17.32 18.52 9.98
C GLU A 43 17.64 19.75 9.11
N GLY A 44 16.64 20.53 8.72
CA GLY A 44 16.78 21.73 7.89
C GLY A 44 16.83 21.47 6.39
N ARG A 45 16.58 20.24 5.93
CA ARG A 45 16.49 19.91 4.51
C ARG A 45 15.23 20.51 3.91
N GLU A 46 15.39 21.16 2.77
CA GLU A 46 14.29 21.79 2.03
C GLU A 46 13.56 20.81 1.13
N TYR A 47 12.24 21.00 1.02
CA TYR A 47 11.36 20.27 0.12
C TYR A 47 10.33 21.18 -0.53
N LEU A 48 10.00 20.90 -1.79
CA LEU A 48 8.85 21.47 -2.49
C LEU A 48 7.58 20.66 -2.18
N ASP A 49 6.55 21.30 -1.65
CA ASP A 49 5.27 20.67 -1.31
C ASP A 49 4.31 20.64 -2.51
N MET A 50 4.07 19.44 -3.04
CA MET A 50 3.11 19.17 -4.12
C MET A 50 1.80 18.55 -3.59
N MET A 51 1.51 18.59 -2.28
CA MET A 51 0.26 18.11 -1.67
C MET A 51 -0.59 19.21 -1.05
N SER A 52 0.04 20.26 -0.52
CA SER A 52 -0.61 21.38 0.20
C SER A 52 -1.62 20.92 1.26
N ALA A 53 -1.26 19.89 2.03
CA ALA A 53 -2.15 19.22 2.99
C ALA A 53 -3.53 18.88 2.38
N TYR A 54 -3.52 18.17 1.25
CA TYR A 54 -4.71 17.77 0.51
C TYR A 54 -5.56 18.95 0.04
N SER A 55 -4.93 20.03 -0.45
CA SER A 55 -5.52 21.31 -0.89
C SER A 55 -5.94 22.29 0.23
N ALA A 56 -5.66 22.01 1.50
CA ALA A 56 -5.95 22.94 2.59
C ALA A 56 -5.04 24.17 2.60
N VAL A 57 -3.80 24.05 2.11
CA VAL A 57 -2.81 25.14 2.04
C VAL A 57 -2.76 25.71 0.63
N SER A 58 -3.92 26.06 0.07
CA SER A 58 -4.01 26.58 -1.30
C SER A 58 -3.33 27.96 -1.47
N HIS A 59 -3.22 28.73 -0.39
CA HIS A 59 -2.59 30.05 -0.35
C HIS A 59 -1.06 30.03 -0.19
N GLY A 60 -0.48 28.84 -0.01
CA GLY A 60 0.90 28.70 0.44
C GLY A 60 1.01 28.73 1.97
N HIS A 61 2.03 28.05 2.50
CA HIS A 61 2.27 27.92 3.93
C HIS A 61 2.52 29.29 4.57
N LEU A 62 1.81 29.56 5.67
CA LEU A 62 1.93 30.78 6.48
C LEU A 62 1.80 32.07 5.65
N HIS A 63 0.78 32.13 4.78
CA HIS A 63 0.53 33.30 3.95
C HIS A 63 0.49 34.59 4.79
N PRO A 64 1.35 35.61 4.52
CA PRO A 64 1.55 36.73 5.44
C PRO A 64 0.29 37.50 5.82
N ARG A 65 -0.63 37.70 4.85
CA ARG A 65 -1.90 38.38 5.11
C ARG A 65 -2.82 37.62 6.06
N ILE A 66 -2.90 36.30 5.88
CA ILE A 66 -3.77 35.42 6.67
C ILE A 66 -3.21 35.30 8.09
N VAL A 67 -1.88 35.14 8.22
CA VAL A 67 -1.21 35.16 9.53
C VAL A 67 -1.45 36.49 10.24
N ALA A 68 -1.30 37.63 9.55
CA ALA A 68 -1.56 38.94 10.13
C ALA A 68 -3.03 39.12 10.57
N ALA A 69 -4.00 38.59 9.81
CA ALA A 69 -5.40 38.58 10.20
C ALA A 69 -5.64 37.75 11.47
N ALA A 70 -5.05 36.55 11.55
CA ALA A 70 -5.12 35.71 12.74
C ALA A 70 -4.50 36.40 13.97
N THR A 71 -3.29 36.94 13.85
CA THR A 71 -2.59 37.64 14.94
C THR A 71 -3.38 38.86 15.43
N ARG A 72 -3.91 39.68 14.51
CA ARG A 72 -4.73 40.84 14.86
C ARG A 72 -5.99 40.43 15.62
N GLN A 73 -6.65 39.35 15.19
CA GLN A 73 -7.86 38.86 15.83
C GLN A 73 -7.59 38.24 17.21
N LEU A 74 -6.46 37.52 17.38
CA LEU A 74 -6.00 37.00 18.68
C LEU A 74 -5.75 38.09 19.71
N GLY A 75 -5.32 39.29 19.28
CA GLY A 75 -5.21 40.46 20.15
C GLY A 75 -6.55 41.07 20.61
N ARG A 76 -7.68 40.51 20.14
CA ARG A 76 -9.04 41.00 20.44
C ARG A 76 -9.89 39.92 21.10
N VAL A 77 -10.29 38.90 20.35
CA VAL A 77 -11.16 37.81 20.80
C VAL A 77 -11.06 36.63 19.85
N ALA A 78 -10.93 35.42 20.42
CA ALA A 78 -10.85 34.19 19.63
C ALA A 78 -12.22 33.48 19.50
N VAL A 79 -12.92 33.27 20.62
CA VAL A 79 -14.18 32.52 20.70
C VAL A 79 -15.11 33.14 21.73
N THR A 80 -16.35 33.45 21.35
CA THR A 80 -17.42 33.86 22.30
C THR A 80 -18.63 32.92 22.36
N SER A 81 -18.68 31.92 21.47
CA SER A 81 -19.83 31.06 21.13
C SER A 81 -20.92 31.75 20.29
N ARG A 82 -21.76 30.95 19.63
CA ARG A 82 -22.94 31.40 18.88
C ARG A 82 -24.08 31.96 19.75
N ALA A 83 -23.91 31.99 21.08
CA ALA A 83 -24.87 32.59 22.01
C ALA A 83 -24.83 34.13 21.98
N TYR A 84 -23.71 34.72 21.54
CA TYR A 84 -23.54 36.16 21.40
C TYR A 84 -23.16 36.51 19.95
N TYR A 85 -23.32 37.78 19.58
CA TYR A 85 -22.86 38.28 18.30
C TYR A 85 -21.40 38.73 18.41
N GLY A 86 -20.59 38.33 17.43
CA GLY A 86 -19.27 38.90 17.15
C GLY A 86 -19.31 39.80 15.90
N ASP A 87 -18.24 40.57 15.68
CA ASP A 87 -18.13 41.50 14.55
C ASP A 87 -17.48 40.90 13.30
N THR A 88 -16.95 39.67 13.35
CA THR A 88 -16.26 39.03 12.22
C THR A 88 -17.11 38.03 11.43
N LEU A 89 -18.09 37.38 12.07
CA LEU A 89 -18.90 36.33 11.44
C LEU A 89 -19.78 36.88 10.30
N GLY A 90 -20.43 38.03 10.51
CA GLY A 90 -21.28 38.67 9.49
C GLY A 90 -20.52 38.96 8.19
N PRO A 91 -19.41 39.73 8.24
CA PRO A 91 -18.58 40.01 7.06
C PRO A 91 -18.03 38.76 6.37
N PHE A 92 -17.63 37.75 7.13
CA PHE A 92 -17.20 36.46 6.56
C PHE A 92 -18.32 35.79 5.76
N LEU A 93 -19.54 35.70 6.34
CA LEU A 93 -20.69 35.12 5.68
C LEU A 93 -21.10 35.92 4.43
N GLU A 94 -21.07 37.25 4.49
CA GLU A 94 -21.38 38.11 3.35
C GLU A 94 -20.44 37.85 2.18
N LYS A 95 -19.12 37.84 2.42
CA LYS A 95 -18.12 37.54 1.38
C LYS A 95 -18.28 36.13 0.82
N LEU A 96 -18.45 35.14 1.70
CA LEU A 96 -18.57 33.73 1.32
C LEU A 96 -19.83 33.49 0.46
N CYS A 97 -20.99 33.97 0.93
CA CYS A 97 -22.26 33.85 0.21
C CYS A 97 -22.24 34.63 -1.11
N GLY A 98 -21.67 35.84 -1.12
CA GLY A 98 -21.56 36.67 -2.31
C GLY A 98 -20.70 36.03 -3.40
N LEU A 99 -19.56 35.42 -3.04
CA LEU A 99 -18.69 34.70 -3.98
C LEU A 99 -19.35 33.42 -4.50
N ALA A 100 -19.98 32.64 -3.62
CA ALA A 100 -20.58 31.36 -3.99
C ALA A 100 -21.96 31.48 -4.65
N GLY A 101 -22.59 32.66 -4.58
CA GLY A 101 -23.92 32.91 -5.13
C GLY A 101 -25.03 32.18 -4.36
N PHE A 102 -24.96 32.14 -3.03
CA PHE A 102 -25.98 31.54 -2.15
C PHE A 102 -26.51 32.56 -1.14
N GLU A 103 -27.75 32.40 -0.67
CA GLU A 103 -28.33 33.34 0.30
C GLU A 103 -27.84 33.15 1.74
N ARG A 104 -27.42 31.93 2.10
CA ARG A 104 -27.08 31.54 3.48
C ARG A 104 -25.92 30.56 3.52
N ALA A 105 -25.19 30.61 4.63
CA ALA A 105 -24.16 29.65 4.97
C ALA A 105 -24.20 29.33 6.48
N LEU A 106 -23.91 28.07 6.82
CA LEU A 106 -23.75 27.59 8.19
C LEU A 106 -22.31 27.11 8.39
N PRO A 107 -21.45 27.90 9.06
CA PRO A 107 -20.06 27.51 9.32
C PRO A 107 -19.93 26.42 10.37
N MET A 108 -19.00 25.51 10.13
CA MET A 108 -18.57 24.42 11.01
C MET A 108 -17.02 24.39 11.04
N ASN A 109 -16.41 23.33 11.57
CA ASN A 109 -14.96 23.27 11.78
C ASN A 109 -14.29 22.35 10.75
N SER A 110 -14.86 21.16 10.52
CA SER A 110 -14.29 20.18 9.58
C SER A 110 -15.16 19.96 8.36
N GLY A 111 -14.58 19.49 7.25
CA GLY A 111 -15.35 19.09 6.07
C GLY A 111 -16.42 18.05 6.40
N ALA A 112 -16.11 17.09 7.28
CA ALA A 112 -17.07 16.09 7.75
C ALA A 112 -18.27 16.72 8.47
N GLU A 113 -18.08 17.75 9.30
CA GLU A 113 -19.19 18.48 9.92
C GLU A 113 -20.00 19.29 8.90
N GLY A 114 -19.35 19.83 7.86
CA GLY A 114 -20.03 20.47 6.74
C GLY A 114 -20.96 19.48 6.01
N VAL A 115 -20.47 18.26 5.75
CA VAL A 115 -21.27 17.19 5.16
C VAL A 115 -22.39 16.73 6.10
N GLU A 116 -22.12 16.52 7.39
CA GLU A 116 -23.15 16.17 8.38
C GLU A 116 -24.27 17.24 8.42
N THR A 117 -23.88 18.51 8.30
CA THR A 117 -24.84 19.62 8.18
C THR A 117 -25.67 19.50 6.90
N ALA A 118 -25.05 19.19 5.77
CA ALA A 118 -25.75 18.98 4.50
C ALA A 118 -26.71 17.78 4.54
N ILE A 119 -26.30 16.66 5.14
CA ILE A 119 -27.15 15.46 5.34
C ILE A 119 -28.36 15.81 6.20
N LYS A 120 -28.15 16.53 7.31
CA LYS A 120 -29.25 16.99 8.17
C LYS A 120 -30.18 17.95 7.45
N ALA A 121 -29.65 18.87 6.65
CA ALA A 121 -30.44 19.81 5.85
C ALA A 121 -31.29 19.05 4.83
N ALA A 122 -30.70 18.13 4.07
CA ALA A 122 -31.37 17.31 3.08
C ALA A 122 -32.50 16.46 3.68
N ARG A 123 -32.26 15.83 4.85
CA ARG A 123 -33.29 15.03 5.54
C ARG A 123 -34.42 15.89 6.08
N ARG A 124 -34.11 17.01 6.72
CA ARG A 124 -35.13 17.95 7.22
C ARG A 124 -35.94 18.57 6.08
N TRP A 125 -35.29 18.95 4.98
CA TRP A 125 -35.96 19.43 3.78
C TRP A 125 -36.84 18.33 3.15
N GLY A 126 -36.31 17.11 3.04
CA GLY A 126 -37.06 15.95 2.58
C GLY A 126 -38.34 15.73 3.39
N HIS A 127 -38.24 15.85 4.70
CA HIS A 127 -39.39 15.71 5.59
C HIS A 127 -40.36 16.89 5.54
N PHE A 128 -39.90 18.10 5.87
CA PHE A 128 -40.77 19.27 6.06
C PHE A 128 -41.22 19.94 4.76
N VAL A 129 -40.46 19.79 3.66
CA VAL A 129 -40.73 20.50 2.39
C VAL A 129 -41.15 19.53 1.28
N LYS A 130 -40.43 18.41 1.11
CA LYS A 130 -40.81 17.39 0.11
C LYS A 130 -41.95 16.48 0.57
N GLY A 131 -42.17 16.37 1.89
CA GLY A 131 -43.24 15.55 2.47
C GLY A 131 -42.91 14.06 2.62
N ILE A 132 -41.62 13.70 2.64
CA ILE A 132 -41.19 12.33 2.91
C ILE A 132 -41.47 11.99 4.39
N PRO A 133 -42.07 10.83 4.71
CA PRO A 133 -42.31 10.45 6.09
C PRO A 133 -41.03 10.45 6.93
N ASP A 134 -41.16 10.80 8.21
CA ASP A 134 -40.02 10.84 9.11
C ASP A 134 -39.30 9.48 9.18
N GLY A 135 -37.97 9.52 9.24
CA GLY A 135 -37.11 8.33 9.21
C GLY A 135 -36.98 7.62 7.84
N GLN A 136 -37.67 8.06 6.79
CA GLN A 136 -37.63 7.40 5.47
C GLN A 136 -36.76 8.09 4.42
N ALA A 137 -36.25 9.30 4.71
CA ALA A 137 -35.46 10.06 3.73
C ALA A 137 -34.18 9.34 3.29
N GLU A 138 -34.03 9.14 1.99
CA GLU A 138 -32.88 8.52 1.35
C GLU A 138 -32.01 9.58 0.62
N ILE A 139 -30.69 9.43 0.69
CA ILE A 139 -29.72 10.25 -0.04
C ILE A 139 -28.94 9.36 -1.00
N LEU A 140 -28.88 9.75 -2.27
CA LEU A 140 -28.04 9.08 -3.26
C LEU A 140 -26.61 9.58 -3.13
N VAL A 141 -25.65 8.66 -3.14
CA VAL A 141 -24.21 8.94 -3.05
C VAL A 141 -23.44 8.13 -4.08
N ALA A 142 -22.39 8.72 -4.64
CA ALA A 142 -21.57 8.02 -5.63
C ALA A 142 -20.75 6.91 -4.97
N ARG A 143 -20.52 5.78 -5.65
CA ARG A 143 -19.49 4.82 -5.23
C ARG A 143 -18.11 5.48 -5.21
N ASN A 144 -17.25 5.03 -4.32
CA ASN A 144 -15.90 5.53 -4.06
C ASN A 144 -15.86 6.97 -3.50
N ASN A 145 -17.00 7.45 -2.96
CA ASN A 145 -17.04 8.76 -2.31
C ASN A 145 -16.11 8.84 -1.09
N PHE A 146 -15.61 10.05 -0.84
CA PHE A 146 -14.99 10.40 0.43
C PHE A 146 -15.55 11.73 0.94
N HIS A 147 -16.46 11.64 1.90
CA HIS A 147 -17.09 12.81 2.51
C HIS A 147 -16.67 13.05 3.97
N GLY A 148 -15.74 12.24 4.50
CA GLY A 148 -15.28 12.30 5.89
C GLY A 148 -15.29 10.96 6.61
N ARG A 149 -15.15 11.00 7.94
CA ARG A 149 -14.93 9.81 8.79
C ARG A 149 -15.87 9.71 10.01
N THR A 150 -16.94 10.51 10.06
CA THR A 150 -17.97 10.37 11.11
C THR A 150 -18.81 9.12 10.88
N THR A 151 -19.47 8.61 11.92
CA THR A 151 -20.27 7.36 11.84
C THR A 151 -21.37 7.41 10.79
N THR A 152 -22.06 8.54 10.62
CA THR A 152 -23.06 8.69 9.54
C THR A 152 -22.40 8.74 8.17
N VAL A 153 -21.34 9.52 8.01
CA VAL A 153 -20.67 9.70 6.71
C VAL A 153 -20.05 8.40 6.21
N ILE A 154 -19.38 7.63 7.08
CA ILE A 154 -18.81 6.33 6.66
C ILE A 154 -19.90 5.32 6.26
N SER A 155 -21.14 5.49 6.74
CA SER A 155 -22.27 4.65 6.34
C SER A 155 -22.64 4.85 4.86
N ALA A 156 -22.33 6.02 4.29
CA ALA A 156 -22.48 6.32 2.87
C ALA A 156 -21.33 5.80 2.00
N SER A 157 -20.22 5.34 2.59
CA SER A 157 -19.07 4.85 1.84
C SER A 157 -19.35 3.49 1.18
N SER A 158 -18.93 3.33 -0.07
CA SER A 158 -18.88 2.02 -0.72
C SER A 158 -17.57 1.27 -0.47
N GLU A 159 -16.55 1.92 0.09
CA GLU A 159 -15.26 1.30 0.45
C GLU A 159 -15.42 0.47 1.72
N PRO A 160 -15.31 -0.88 1.65
CA PRO A 160 -15.49 -1.75 2.82
C PRO A 160 -14.58 -1.40 3.98
N ALA A 161 -13.33 -0.98 3.70
CA ALA A 161 -12.37 -0.63 4.74
C ALA A 161 -12.81 0.59 5.59
N TYR A 162 -13.61 1.50 5.04
CA TYR A 162 -14.10 2.68 5.78
C TYR A 162 -15.24 2.34 6.74
N ARG A 163 -15.88 1.18 6.57
CA ARG A 163 -17.06 0.74 7.33
C ARG A 163 -16.76 -0.40 8.31
N ALA A 164 -15.67 -1.14 8.10
CA ALA A 164 -15.30 -2.29 8.90
C ALA A 164 -15.15 -1.92 10.39
N GLY A 165 -15.81 -2.69 11.26
CA GLY A 165 -15.70 -2.53 12.72
C GLY A 165 -16.53 -1.40 13.36
N TYR A 166 -17.29 -0.60 12.59
CA TYR A 166 -18.04 0.55 13.10
C TYR A 166 -19.57 0.36 13.18
N GLY A 167 -20.05 -0.89 13.06
CA GLY A 167 -21.49 -1.18 13.08
C GLY A 167 -22.17 -0.93 14.44
N PRO A 168 -23.50 -0.70 14.47
CA PRO A 168 -24.41 -0.59 13.33
C PRO A 168 -24.25 0.73 12.55
N LEU A 169 -24.39 0.65 11.22
CA LEU A 169 -24.26 1.79 10.32
C LEU A 169 -25.58 2.58 10.21
N THR A 170 -25.48 3.87 9.92
CA THR A 170 -26.64 4.76 9.73
C THR A 170 -27.32 4.46 8.40
N PRO A 171 -28.63 4.13 8.37
CA PRO A 171 -29.35 3.83 7.15
C PRO A 171 -29.69 5.09 6.34
N GLY A 172 -30.35 4.91 5.19
CA GLY A 172 -30.86 6.00 4.34
C GLY A 172 -29.87 6.51 3.30
N PHE A 173 -28.89 5.69 2.89
CA PHE A 173 -27.99 5.96 1.77
C PHE A 173 -28.15 4.91 0.69
N ARG A 174 -28.14 5.34 -0.58
CA ARG A 174 -28.16 4.44 -1.75
C ARG A 174 -27.04 4.82 -2.70
N TRP A 175 -26.34 3.82 -3.23
CA TRP A 175 -25.22 4.06 -4.14
C TRP A 175 -25.65 4.14 -5.59
N PHE A 176 -24.96 4.97 -6.34
CA PHE A 176 -24.94 4.98 -7.80
C PHE A 176 -23.47 5.00 -8.29
N ASP A 177 -23.23 4.62 -9.54
CA ASP A 177 -21.88 4.60 -10.11
C ASP A 177 -21.50 6.01 -10.59
N PHE A 178 -20.33 6.49 -10.19
CA PHE A 178 -19.92 7.87 -10.45
C PHE A 178 -19.84 8.15 -11.97
N GLY A 179 -20.56 9.18 -12.43
CA GLY A 179 -20.61 9.53 -13.85
C GLY A 179 -21.66 8.78 -14.67
N ASP A 180 -22.52 7.94 -14.06
CA ASP A 180 -23.56 7.18 -14.77
C ASP A 180 -24.99 7.57 -14.35
N MET A 181 -25.70 8.29 -15.22
CA MET A 181 -27.09 8.69 -14.99
C MET A 181 -28.10 7.52 -15.01
N ALA A 182 -27.77 6.39 -15.66
CA ALA A 182 -28.63 5.22 -15.62
C ALA A 182 -28.66 4.63 -14.20
N SER A 183 -27.49 4.49 -13.56
CA SER A 183 -27.41 4.06 -12.15
C SER A 183 -28.08 5.03 -11.18
N VAL A 184 -27.99 6.35 -11.41
CA VAL A 184 -28.71 7.36 -10.60
C VAL A 184 -30.22 7.12 -10.64
N ARG A 185 -30.79 6.98 -11.84
CA ARG A 185 -32.22 6.75 -12.04
C ARG A 185 -32.67 5.41 -11.44
N ALA A 186 -31.84 4.37 -11.54
CA ALA A 186 -32.12 3.06 -10.99
C ALA A 186 -32.05 3.03 -9.45
N ALA A 187 -31.17 3.84 -8.85
CA ALA A 187 -31.01 3.94 -7.41
C ALA A 187 -32.10 4.79 -6.75
N ALA A 188 -32.69 5.75 -7.47
CA ALA A 188 -33.68 6.68 -6.95
C ALA A 188 -35.00 5.99 -6.55
N THR A 189 -35.67 6.56 -5.54
CA THR A 189 -36.99 6.15 -5.06
C THR A 189 -37.85 7.39 -4.76
N PRO A 190 -39.16 7.22 -4.50
CA PRO A 190 -39.99 8.32 -4.00
C PRO A 190 -39.47 8.97 -2.70
N ALA A 191 -38.69 8.23 -1.90
CA ALA A 191 -38.11 8.70 -0.65
C ALA A 191 -36.74 9.40 -0.82
N THR A 192 -36.23 9.50 -2.05
CA THR A 192 -34.97 10.20 -2.33
C THR A 192 -35.14 11.71 -2.13
N CYS A 193 -34.41 12.29 -1.18
CA CYS A 193 -34.44 13.73 -0.91
C CYS A 193 -33.25 14.49 -1.50
N ALA A 194 -32.09 13.86 -1.67
CA ALA A 194 -30.90 14.51 -2.21
C ALA A 194 -29.97 13.54 -2.95
N VAL A 195 -29.12 14.11 -3.80
CA VAL A 195 -27.87 13.54 -4.29
C VAL A 195 -26.73 14.31 -3.63
N LEU A 196 -25.84 13.61 -2.93
CA LEU A 196 -24.61 14.16 -2.35
C LEU A 196 -23.41 13.57 -3.10
N VAL A 197 -22.61 14.42 -3.73
CA VAL A 197 -21.54 13.96 -4.63
C VAL A 197 -20.41 14.97 -4.77
N GLU A 198 -19.18 14.49 -4.93
CA GLU A 198 -18.00 15.32 -5.27
C GLU A 198 -18.01 15.65 -6.78
N PRO A 199 -17.73 16.90 -7.22
CA PRO A 199 -17.57 17.19 -8.65
C PRO A 199 -16.40 16.44 -9.32
N ILE A 200 -15.38 16.12 -8.54
CA ILE A 200 -14.23 15.29 -8.91
C ILE A 200 -13.90 14.49 -7.66
N GLN A 201 -13.86 13.16 -7.76
CA GLN A 201 -13.57 12.32 -6.59
C GLN A 201 -12.08 12.40 -6.25
N GLY A 202 -11.78 13.01 -5.11
CA GLY A 202 -10.41 13.33 -4.73
C GLY A 202 -9.64 12.13 -4.21
N GLU A 203 -10.15 11.50 -3.15
CA GLU A 203 -9.50 10.35 -2.53
C GLU A 203 -9.50 9.12 -3.46
N ALA A 204 -10.52 8.96 -4.32
CA ALA A 204 -10.55 7.91 -5.35
C ALA A 204 -9.48 8.06 -6.46
N GLY A 205 -8.62 9.07 -6.38
CA GLY A 205 -7.51 9.27 -7.31
C GLY A 205 -7.82 10.30 -8.40
N ILE A 206 -8.45 11.41 -8.05
CA ILE A 206 -8.73 12.54 -8.96
C ILE A 206 -9.57 12.08 -10.16
N VAL A 207 -10.68 11.39 -9.89
CA VAL A 207 -11.56 10.85 -10.93
C VAL A 207 -12.55 11.92 -11.39
N LEU A 208 -12.53 12.23 -12.68
CA LEU A 208 -13.48 13.14 -13.31
C LEU A 208 -14.61 12.31 -13.93
N PRO A 209 -15.88 12.76 -13.83
CA PRO A 209 -16.95 12.11 -14.58
C PRO A 209 -16.88 12.49 -16.07
N PRO A 210 -17.61 11.76 -16.94
CA PRO A 210 -17.79 12.16 -18.33
C PRO A 210 -18.38 13.57 -18.46
N PRO A 211 -17.98 14.36 -19.48
CA PRO A 211 -18.56 15.68 -19.74
C PRO A 211 -20.09 15.60 -19.88
N GLY A 212 -20.81 16.57 -19.31
CA GLY A 212 -22.27 16.64 -19.38
C GLY A 212 -23.02 15.84 -18.32
N PHE A 213 -22.34 14.95 -17.56
CA PHE A 213 -22.96 14.19 -16.48
C PHE A 213 -23.66 15.10 -15.45
N PHE A 214 -22.99 16.16 -15.00
CA PHE A 214 -23.54 17.06 -14.00
C PHE A 214 -24.66 17.96 -14.54
N ALA A 215 -24.60 18.35 -15.81
CA ALA A 215 -25.69 19.06 -16.47
C ALA A 215 -26.97 18.19 -16.47
N GLU A 216 -26.87 16.93 -16.89
CA GLU A 216 -28.00 16.00 -16.87
C GLU A 216 -28.47 15.71 -15.44
N LEU A 217 -27.55 15.52 -14.49
CA LEU A 217 -27.88 15.29 -13.08
C LEU A 217 -28.64 16.47 -12.48
N ARG A 218 -28.22 17.70 -12.79
CA ARG A 218 -28.90 18.92 -12.32
C ARG A 218 -30.32 18.98 -12.86
N GLU A 219 -30.52 18.77 -14.16
CA GLU A 219 -31.85 18.76 -14.78
C GLU A 219 -32.75 17.68 -14.17
N TRP A 220 -32.20 16.48 -13.97
CA TRP A 220 -32.90 15.37 -13.34
C TRP A 220 -33.31 15.72 -11.89
N CYS A 221 -32.39 16.22 -11.07
CA CYS A 221 -32.67 16.63 -9.70
C CYS A 221 -33.80 17.68 -9.63
N THR A 222 -33.80 18.66 -10.54
CA THR A 222 -34.86 19.67 -10.62
C THR A 222 -36.22 19.04 -10.94
N ARG A 223 -36.29 18.16 -11.94
CA ARG A 223 -37.54 17.49 -12.34
C ARG A 223 -38.09 16.59 -11.24
N GLU A 224 -37.24 15.81 -10.59
CA GLU A 224 -37.63 14.85 -9.55
C GLU A 224 -37.79 15.50 -8.15
N ARG A 225 -37.58 16.82 -8.05
CA ARG A 225 -37.54 17.58 -6.79
C ARG A 225 -36.59 16.91 -5.78
N VAL A 226 -35.37 16.63 -6.21
CA VAL A 226 -34.27 16.09 -5.41
C VAL A 226 -33.21 17.17 -5.30
N LEU A 227 -32.68 17.39 -4.10
CA LEU A 227 -31.61 18.37 -3.92
C LEU A 227 -30.31 17.86 -4.55
N LEU A 228 -29.62 18.67 -5.35
CA LEU A 228 -28.23 18.42 -5.74
C LEU A 228 -27.31 19.11 -4.75
N ILE A 229 -26.54 18.35 -3.98
CA ILE A 229 -25.55 18.85 -3.03
C ILE A 229 -24.17 18.45 -3.50
N LEU A 230 -23.29 19.43 -3.69
CA LEU A 230 -21.92 19.19 -4.11
C LEU A 230 -20.94 19.34 -2.94
N ASP A 231 -20.14 18.30 -2.74
CA ASP A 231 -19.00 18.37 -1.83
C ASP A 231 -17.79 18.96 -2.57
N GLU A 232 -17.52 20.23 -2.28
CA GLU A 232 -16.39 20.98 -2.83
C GLU A 232 -15.35 21.30 -1.77
N VAL A 233 -15.29 20.51 -0.69
CA VAL A 233 -14.28 20.65 0.36
C VAL A 233 -12.87 20.62 -0.24
N GLN A 234 -12.63 19.78 -1.26
CA GLN A 234 -11.32 19.69 -1.92
C GLN A 234 -11.26 20.40 -3.28
N SER A 235 -12.32 20.34 -4.07
CA SER A 235 -12.33 20.80 -5.47
C SER A 235 -12.62 22.30 -5.63
N GLY A 236 -13.18 22.94 -4.61
CA GLY A 236 -13.57 24.34 -4.63
C GLY A 236 -12.42 25.30 -4.37
N LEU A 237 -12.78 26.57 -4.19
CA LEU A 237 -11.90 27.68 -3.82
C LEU A 237 -10.68 27.82 -4.73
N GLY A 238 -10.88 27.71 -6.05
CA GLY A 238 -9.82 27.91 -7.04
C GLY A 238 -9.02 26.67 -7.42
N ARG A 239 -9.15 25.56 -6.69
CA ARG A 239 -8.33 24.35 -6.91
C ARG A 239 -8.37 23.85 -8.36
N THR A 240 -9.54 23.86 -8.99
CA THR A 240 -9.74 23.37 -10.36
C THR A 240 -9.59 24.44 -11.45
N GLY A 241 -9.16 25.65 -11.11
CA GLY A 241 -9.08 26.78 -12.05
C GLY A 241 -10.39 27.56 -12.24
N ARG A 242 -11.39 27.27 -11.41
CA ARG A 242 -12.65 28.00 -11.24
C ARG A 242 -12.87 28.25 -9.75
N TRP A 243 -13.72 29.21 -9.38
CA TRP A 243 -14.02 29.44 -7.97
C TRP A 243 -14.59 28.16 -7.35
N PHE A 244 -15.50 27.53 -8.07
CA PHE A 244 -16.09 26.23 -7.73
C PHE A 244 -16.05 25.31 -8.93
N ALA A 245 -15.83 24.02 -8.70
CA ALA A 245 -15.70 23.01 -9.74
C ALA A 245 -17.01 22.84 -10.53
N PHE A 246 -18.17 23.05 -9.91
CA PHE A 246 -19.46 23.01 -10.59
C PHE A 246 -19.57 24.00 -11.77
N GLU A 247 -18.82 25.10 -11.74
CA GLU A 247 -18.84 26.11 -12.80
C GLU A 247 -18.32 25.57 -14.14
N HIS A 248 -17.50 24.51 -14.12
CA HIS A 248 -17.01 23.87 -15.34
C HIS A 248 -18.12 23.21 -16.16
N GLU A 249 -19.25 22.87 -15.53
CA GLU A 249 -20.40 22.22 -16.18
C GLU A 249 -21.59 23.20 -16.30
N GLY A 250 -21.41 24.47 -15.95
CA GLY A 250 -22.44 25.50 -16.09
C GLY A 250 -23.68 25.28 -15.23
N ILE A 251 -23.58 24.52 -14.14
CA ILE A 251 -24.69 24.24 -13.23
C ILE A 251 -24.61 25.08 -11.94
N ARG A 252 -25.71 25.15 -11.19
CA ARG A 252 -25.73 25.62 -9.80
C ARG A 252 -26.38 24.54 -8.92
N PRO A 253 -25.69 24.01 -7.89
CA PRO A 253 -26.28 23.04 -6.98
C PRO A 253 -27.27 23.71 -6.01
N ASP A 254 -28.09 22.92 -5.34
CA ASP A 254 -29.01 23.40 -4.29
C ASP A 254 -28.28 23.58 -2.95
N GLY A 255 -27.16 22.88 -2.76
CA GLY A 255 -26.28 23.04 -1.62
C GLY A 255 -24.81 22.81 -1.98
N LEU A 256 -23.92 23.47 -1.26
CA LEU A 256 -22.48 23.42 -1.46
C LEU A 256 -21.78 23.21 -0.12
N VAL A 257 -20.90 22.23 -0.03
CA VAL A 257 -20.04 22.02 1.15
C VAL A 257 -18.65 22.53 0.84
N LEU A 258 -18.11 23.39 1.71
CA LEU A 258 -16.75 23.93 1.62
C LEU A 258 -15.96 23.64 2.90
N GLY A 259 -14.63 23.59 2.78
CA GLY A 259 -13.71 23.38 3.89
C GLY A 259 -12.27 23.64 3.47
N LYS A 260 -11.31 22.96 4.12
CA LYS A 260 -9.88 22.96 3.74
C LYS A 260 -9.33 24.37 3.50
N ALA A 261 -9.20 24.80 2.23
CA ALA A 261 -8.70 26.12 1.85
C ALA A 261 -9.49 27.28 2.46
N LEU A 262 -10.76 27.05 2.86
CA LEU A 262 -11.57 28.06 3.56
C LEU A 262 -10.92 28.54 4.86
N GLY A 263 -10.10 27.71 5.51
CA GLY A 263 -9.35 28.06 6.71
C GLY A 263 -7.96 28.65 6.45
N GLY A 264 -7.61 28.95 5.18
CA GLY A 264 -6.35 29.55 4.79
C GLY A 264 -5.11 28.70 5.09
N GLY A 265 -5.28 27.39 5.31
CA GLY A 265 -4.21 26.50 5.77
C GLY A 265 -3.77 26.71 7.22
N LEU A 266 -4.48 27.54 8.01
CA LEU A 266 -4.14 27.84 9.40
C LEU A 266 -5.11 27.19 10.40
N LEU A 267 -6.41 27.22 10.10
CA LEU A 267 -7.46 26.79 11.04
C LEU A 267 -8.44 25.82 10.37
N PRO A 268 -9.04 24.89 11.12
CA PRO A 268 -10.15 24.09 10.64
C PRO A 268 -11.39 24.99 10.47
N VAL A 269 -11.80 25.21 9.23
CA VAL A 269 -13.01 25.97 8.88
C VAL A 269 -13.74 25.23 7.76
N SER A 270 -15.05 25.07 7.91
CA SER A 270 -15.95 24.55 6.88
C SER A 270 -17.28 25.30 6.86
N ALA A 271 -18.07 25.11 5.82
CA ALA A 271 -19.41 25.66 5.73
C ALA A 271 -20.31 24.80 4.84
N PHE A 272 -21.59 24.71 5.18
CA PHE A 272 -22.64 24.32 4.26
C PHE A 272 -23.37 25.57 3.77
N LEU A 273 -23.47 25.76 2.46
CA LEU A 273 -24.14 26.88 1.82
C LEU A 273 -25.38 26.39 1.09
N ALA A 274 -26.46 27.14 1.18
CA ALA A 274 -27.68 26.89 0.43
C ALA A 274 -28.57 28.14 0.43
N ASP A 275 -29.58 28.17 -0.44
CA ASP A 275 -30.62 29.20 -0.36
C ASP A 275 -31.55 28.94 0.82
N ARG A 276 -32.32 29.96 1.20
CA ARG A 276 -33.27 29.89 2.34
C ARG A 276 -34.23 28.71 2.24
N ALA A 277 -34.66 28.38 1.02
CA ALA A 277 -35.56 27.25 0.75
C ALA A 277 -35.01 25.91 1.26
N VAL A 278 -33.68 25.78 1.42
CA VAL A 278 -33.01 24.59 1.96
C VAL A 278 -32.44 24.87 3.36
N MET A 279 -31.91 26.07 3.63
CA MET A 279 -31.23 26.40 4.89
C MET A 279 -32.22 26.63 6.05
N ASP A 280 -33.37 27.25 5.81
CA ASP A 280 -34.29 27.68 6.87
C ASP A 280 -35.07 26.52 7.51
N VAL A 281 -34.76 25.27 7.13
CA VAL A 281 -35.18 24.06 7.86
C VAL A 281 -34.49 23.96 9.23
N PHE A 282 -33.36 24.66 9.43
CA PHE A 282 -32.70 24.78 10.73
C PHE A 282 -33.28 25.96 11.50
N THR A 283 -33.95 25.65 12.61
CA THR A 283 -34.44 26.62 13.60
C THR A 283 -33.51 26.69 14.81
N PRO A 284 -33.56 27.75 15.64
CA PRO A 284 -32.77 27.83 16.87
C PRO A 284 -32.89 26.54 17.71
N GLY A 285 -31.75 25.93 18.07
CA GLY A 285 -31.68 24.68 18.83
C GLY A 285 -31.67 23.39 18.00
N SER A 286 -31.99 23.42 16.71
CA SER A 286 -32.03 22.22 15.85
C SER A 286 -30.65 21.75 15.34
N HIS A 287 -29.66 22.64 15.36
CA HIS A 287 -28.27 22.39 15.01
C HIS A 287 -27.39 23.36 15.80
N GLY A 288 -26.13 22.99 16.07
CA GLY A 288 -25.19 23.87 16.73
C GLY A 288 -23.75 23.35 16.68
N SER A 289 -22.80 24.24 16.96
CA SER A 289 -21.39 23.94 17.12
C SER A 289 -20.77 24.97 18.07
N THR A 290 -19.89 24.53 18.98
CA THR A 290 -19.19 25.42 19.91
C THR A 290 -18.24 26.35 19.17
N PHE A 291 -17.48 25.82 18.22
CA PHE A 291 -16.45 26.56 17.46
C PHE A 291 -16.93 26.99 16.07
N GLY A 292 -18.05 26.48 15.57
CA GLY A 292 -18.58 26.84 14.25
C GLY A 292 -18.87 28.33 14.13
N GLY A 293 -18.11 29.02 13.26
CA GLY A 293 -18.24 30.45 13.04
C GLY A 293 -17.66 31.33 14.16
N ASN A 294 -16.72 30.81 14.96
CA ASN A 294 -15.99 31.62 15.96
C ASN A 294 -15.23 32.79 15.33
N GLU A 295 -14.89 33.78 16.14
CA GLU A 295 -14.39 35.07 15.67
C GLU A 295 -13.03 34.97 14.97
N LEU A 296 -12.14 34.12 15.48
CA LEU A 296 -10.83 33.86 14.89
C LEU A 296 -10.95 33.14 13.53
N ALA A 297 -11.74 32.08 13.47
CA ALA A 297 -12.00 31.32 12.24
C ALA A 297 -12.67 32.20 11.17
N ALA A 298 -13.64 33.03 11.55
CA ALA A 298 -14.31 33.93 10.62
C ALA A 298 -13.35 35.01 10.07
N ALA A 299 -12.49 35.60 10.90
CA ALA A 299 -11.49 36.56 10.44
C ALA A 299 -10.47 35.94 9.49
N VAL A 300 -9.98 34.73 9.81
CA VAL A 300 -9.05 33.98 8.97
C VAL A 300 -9.71 33.55 7.66
N GLY A 301 -10.94 33.04 7.71
CA GLY A 301 -11.67 32.60 6.53
C GLY A 301 -12.01 33.75 5.58
N LEU A 302 -12.36 34.92 6.13
CA LEU A 302 -12.56 36.14 5.35
C LEU A 302 -11.27 36.54 4.60
N GLU A 303 -10.15 36.62 5.31
CA GLU A 303 -8.87 37.00 4.68
C GLU A 303 -8.42 35.94 3.66
N ALA A 304 -8.68 34.65 3.90
CA ALA A 304 -8.39 33.57 2.95
C ALA A 304 -9.18 33.75 1.64
N LEU A 305 -10.45 34.12 1.70
CA LEU A 305 -11.26 34.42 0.50
C LEU A 305 -10.74 35.65 -0.24
N CYS A 306 -10.39 36.72 0.49
CA CYS A 306 -9.82 37.93 -0.10
C CYS A 306 -8.49 37.64 -0.80
N VAL A 307 -7.59 36.84 -0.22
CA VAL A 307 -6.31 36.48 -0.84
C VAL A 307 -6.52 35.70 -2.15
N ILE A 308 -7.47 34.76 -2.21
CA ILE A 308 -7.76 34.03 -3.46
C ILE A 308 -8.18 34.99 -4.58
N GLU A 309 -9.02 35.97 -4.25
CA GLU A 309 -9.52 36.98 -5.18
C GLU A 309 -8.41 37.97 -5.60
N ASP A 310 -7.80 38.64 -4.63
CA ASP A 310 -6.82 39.72 -4.84
C ASP A 310 -5.58 39.24 -5.60
N GLU A 311 -5.13 38.00 -5.34
CA GLU A 311 -3.95 37.41 -5.98
C GLU A 311 -4.28 36.59 -7.22
N ASN A 312 -5.55 36.62 -7.66
CA ASN A 312 -6.04 35.91 -8.84
C ASN A 312 -5.69 34.41 -8.84
N LEU A 313 -5.73 33.76 -7.67
CA LEU A 313 -5.28 32.38 -7.50
C LEU A 313 -6.09 31.39 -8.34
N VAL A 314 -7.37 31.69 -8.59
CA VAL A 314 -8.24 30.91 -9.50
C VAL A 314 -7.66 30.89 -10.92
N ALA A 315 -7.34 32.05 -11.48
CA ALA A 315 -6.79 32.17 -12.83
C ALA A 315 -5.39 31.55 -12.93
N ARG A 316 -4.57 31.72 -11.88
CA ARG A 316 -3.26 31.05 -11.78
C ARG A 316 -3.40 29.53 -11.80
N SER A 317 -4.33 28.97 -11.04
CA SER A 317 -4.61 27.53 -11.03
C SER A 317 -4.99 27.01 -12.41
N ALA A 318 -5.83 27.74 -13.15
CA ALA A 318 -6.19 27.39 -14.51
C ALA A 318 -4.97 27.38 -15.45
N ALA A 319 -4.17 28.45 -15.45
CA ALA A 319 -3.03 28.60 -16.34
C ALA A 319 -1.90 27.61 -16.03
N LEU A 320 -1.48 27.53 -14.76
CA LEU A 320 -0.40 26.64 -14.32
C LEU A 320 -0.83 25.17 -14.27
N GLY A 321 -2.11 24.91 -14.02
CA GLY A 321 -2.70 23.57 -14.12
C GLY A 321 -2.61 22.99 -15.53
N GLY A 322 -2.88 23.80 -16.55
CA GLY A 322 -2.68 23.41 -17.95
C GLY A 322 -1.23 23.04 -18.25
N HIS A 323 -0.27 23.81 -17.73
CA HIS A 323 1.16 23.51 -17.85
C HIS A 323 1.56 22.22 -17.12
N LEU A 324 1.15 22.05 -15.86
CA LEU A 324 1.40 20.84 -15.06
C LEU A 324 0.85 19.59 -15.76
N LEU A 325 -0.41 19.62 -16.22
CA LEU A 325 -1.03 18.50 -16.89
C LEU A 325 -0.32 18.14 -18.20
N ALA A 326 0.07 19.14 -19.01
CA ALA A 326 0.81 18.92 -20.25
C ALA A 326 2.18 18.28 -20.00
N ARG A 327 2.90 18.77 -18.98
CA ARG A 327 4.20 18.24 -18.53
C ARG A 327 4.07 16.79 -18.06
N LEU A 328 3.12 16.47 -17.18
CA LEU A 328 2.90 15.10 -16.69
C LEU A 328 2.47 14.13 -17.80
N LYS A 329 1.64 14.57 -18.77
CA LYS A 329 1.30 13.76 -19.95
C LYS A 329 2.51 13.50 -20.87
N ALA A 330 3.50 14.40 -20.89
CA ALA A 330 4.75 14.14 -21.61
C ALA A 330 5.55 13.03 -20.91
N VAL A 331 5.64 13.06 -19.58
CA VAL A 331 6.28 12.01 -18.79
C VAL A 331 5.56 10.66 -18.97
N GLN A 332 4.22 10.65 -18.97
CA GLN A 332 3.44 9.44 -19.25
C GLN A 332 3.86 8.77 -20.56
N ARG A 333 3.99 9.54 -21.64
CA ARG A 333 4.44 9.01 -22.94
C ARG A 333 5.89 8.49 -22.89
N ALA A 334 6.77 9.19 -22.18
CA ALA A 334 8.19 8.83 -22.11
C ALA A 334 8.47 7.62 -21.21
N ALA A 335 7.69 7.45 -20.15
CA ALA A 335 7.86 6.40 -19.13
C ALA A 335 6.93 5.19 -19.33
N ALA A 336 6.16 5.14 -20.42
CA ALA A 336 5.31 3.99 -20.73
C ALA A 336 6.13 2.67 -20.69
N PRO A 337 5.59 1.58 -20.11
CA PRO A 337 4.22 1.42 -19.59
C PRO A 337 3.99 1.79 -18.11
N LEU A 338 4.93 2.47 -17.42
CA LEU A 338 4.80 2.76 -15.98
C LEU A 338 3.55 3.54 -15.60
N ILE A 339 3.16 4.54 -16.40
CA ILE A 339 2.07 5.47 -16.08
C ILE A 339 0.86 5.12 -16.95
N ARG A 340 -0.23 4.66 -16.31
CA ARG A 340 -1.47 4.25 -16.99
C ARG A 340 -2.30 5.44 -17.41
N ASP A 341 -2.49 6.40 -16.51
CA ASP A 341 -3.33 7.56 -16.76
C ASP A 341 -2.81 8.83 -16.07
N VAL A 342 -3.10 9.98 -16.68
CA VAL A 342 -2.83 11.31 -16.14
C VAL A 342 -4.06 12.18 -16.37
N ARG A 343 -4.73 12.54 -15.26
CA ARG A 343 -6.04 13.20 -15.26
C ARG A 343 -6.10 14.30 -14.20
N GLY A 344 -6.93 15.32 -14.43
CA GLY A 344 -7.05 16.44 -13.49
C GLY A 344 -7.62 17.71 -14.12
N ARG A 345 -7.87 18.71 -13.27
CA ARG A 345 -8.24 20.08 -13.65
C ARG A 345 -7.55 21.08 -12.72
N GLY A 346 -7.13 22.22 -13.27
CA GLY A 346 -6.35 23.21 -12.53
C GLY A 346 -5.08 22.61 -11.94
N LEU A 347 -4.62 23.13 -10.80
CA LEU A 347 -3.49 22.58 -10.04
C LEU A 347 -3.93 21.37 -9.19
N TRP A 348 -4.64 20.43 -9.81
CA TRP A 348 -5.08 19.20 -9.17
C TRP A 348 -5.07 18.03 -10.14
N VAL A 349 -4.02 17.22 -10.07
CA VAL A 349 -3.73 16.17 -11.05
C VAL A 349 -3.41 14.86 -10.34
N GLY A 350 -4.03 13.78 -10.80
CA GLY A 350 -3.72 12.40 -10.43
C GLY A 350 -2.87 11.74 -11.51
N VAL A 351 -1.85 10.99 -11.09
CA VAL A 351 -1.01 10.17 -11.96
C VAL A 351 -1.10 8.73 -11.50
N GLU A 352 -1.71 7.89 -12.32
CA GLU A 352 -1.93 6.48 -12.02
C GLU A 352 -0.73 5.65 -12.47
N ILE A 353 -0.07 5.03 -11.50
CA ILE A 353 1.07 4.15 -11.69
C ILE A 353 0.57 2.72 -11.86
N ASP A 354 1.18 1.98 -12.78
CA ASP A 354 0.94 0.56 -12.93
C ASP A 354 1.53 -0.22 -11.73
N PRO A 355 0.70 -0.79 -10.83
CA PRO A 355 1.18 -1.55 -9.68
C PRO A 355 1.96 -2.81 -10.05
N ALA A 356 1.84 -3.31 -11.29
CA ALA A 356 2.66 -4.42 -11.77
C ALA A 356 4.13 -4.02 -12.01
N ILE A 357 4.43 -2.71 -12.09
CA ILE A 357 5.77 -2.18 -12.33
C ILE A 357 6.32 -1.53 -11.06
N ALA A 358 5.55 -0.66 -10.41
CA ALA A 358 5.92 -0.04 -9.14
C ALA A 358 4.67 0.42 -8.36
N SER A 359 4.76 0.53 -7.04
CA SER A 359 3.71 1.20 -6.26
C SER A 359 3.87 2.73 -6.35
N ALA A 360 2.76 3.47 -6.29
CA ALA A 360 2.80 4.93 -6.21
C ALA A 360 3.54 5.40 -4.95
N ARG A 361 3.44 4.63 -3.85
CA ARG A 361 4.20 4.87 -2.61
C ARG A 361 5.71 4.91 -2.85
N THR A 362 6.26 3.92 -3.57
CA THR A 362 7.69 3.89 -3.89
C THR A 362 8.12 5.12 -4.69
N VAL A 363 7.28 5.58 -5.61
CA VAL A 363 7.59 6.78 -6.40
C VAL A 363 7.62 8.02 -5.51
N VAL A 364 6.61 8.23 -4.65
CA VAL A 364 6.58 9.44 -3.79
C VAL A 364 7.69 9.43 -2.72
N GLU A 365 8.10 8.26 -2.22
CA GLU A 365 9.24 8.16 -1.31
C GLU A 365 10.56 8.53 -2.02
N ARG A 366 10.71 8.15 -3.30
CA ARG A 366 11.85 8.57 -4.12
C ARG A 366 11.80 10.06 -4.46
N MET A 367 10.61 10.62 -4.68
CA MET A 367 10.44 12.07 -4.85
C MET A 367 10.85 12.81 -3.58
N ALA A 368 10.42 12.33 -2.41
CA ALA A 368 10.80 12.92 -1.12
C ALA A 368 12.33 12.84 -0.92
N ALA A 369 12.94 11.70 -1.25
CA ALA A 369 14.40 11.56 -1.24
C ALA A 369 15.13 12.50 -2.21
N ARG A 370 14.43 13.14 -3.15
CA ARG A 370 14.93 14.17 -4.08
C ARG A 370 14.36 15.57 -3.80
N GLY A 371 13.78 15.81 -2.61
CA GLY A 371 13.32 17.13 -2.19
C GLY A 371 11.93 17.54 -2.70
N VAL A 372 11.10 16.60 -3.16
CA VAL A 372 9.72 16.89 -3.60
C VAL A 372 8.73 16.03 -2.83
N LEU A 373 7.81 16.64 -2.11
CA LEU A 373 6.79 15.92 -1.35
C LEU A 373 5.52 15.75 -2.16
N SER A 374 5.08 14.51 -2.29
CA SER A 374 3.76 14.12 -2.78
C SER A 374 3.22 12.97 -1.91
N LYS A 375 1.97 12.55 -2.11
CA LYS A 375 1.35 11.43 -1.40
C LYS A 375 0.42 10.68 -2.34
N GLU A 376 0.48 9.36 -2.27
CA GLU A 376 -0.40 8.46 -2.99
C GLU A 376 -1.79 8.33 -2.36
N THR A 377 -2.74 7.80 -3.13
CA THR A 377 -4.01 7.26 -2.65
C THR A 377 -4.25 5.89 -3.28
N HIS A 378 -4.90 4.99 -2.53
CA HIS A 378 -5.18 3.61 -2.93
C HIS A 378 -3.97 2.89 -3.57
N GLU A 379 -2.76 3.14 -3.05
CA GLU A 379 -1.46 2.57 -3.49
C GLU A 379 -1.01 2.85 -4.94
N THR A 380 -1.89 3.41 -5.77
CA THR A 380 -1.75 3.42 -7.24
C THR A 380 -1.71 4.83 -7.84
N VAL A 381 -2.31 5.83 -7.18
CA VAL A 381 -2.41 7.17 -7.75
C VAL A 381 -1.59 8.18 -6.95
N ILE A 382 -0.60 8.80 -7.57
CA ILE A 382 0.14 9.95 -7.03
C ILE A 382 -0.70 11.21 -7.22
N ARG A 383 -0.78 12.05 -6.18
CA ARG A 383 -1.54 13.30 -6.24
C ARG A 383 -0.61 14.51 -6.30
N PHE A 384 -0.84 15.37 -7.29
CA PHE A 384 -0.21 16.68 -7.40
C PHE A 384 -1.28 17.75 -7.14
N ALA A 385 -1.18 18.36 -5.97
CA ALA A 385 -2.03 19.44 -5.48
C ALA A 385 -1.18 20.52 -4.79
N PRO A 386 -0.25 21.19 -5.48
CA PRO A 386 0.60 22.23 -4.86
C PRO A 386 -0.23 23.44 -4.41
N PRO A 387 0.31 24.35 -3.58
CA PRO A 387 -0.30 25.66 -3.37
C PRO A 387 -0.53 26.41 -4.70
N LEU A 388 -1.57 27.23 -4.78
CA LEU A 388 -1.93 27.97 -6.00
C LEU A 388 -0.95 29.13 -6.31
N THR A 389 -0.14 29.48 -5.32
CA THR A 389 0.98 30.42 -5.42
C THR A 389 2.19 29.83 -6.15
N ILE A 390 2.24 28.51 -6.36
CA ILE A 390 3.36 27.82 -7.03
C ILE A 390 3.75 28.50 -8.34
N THR A 391 5.04 28.49 -8.64
CA THR A 391 5.59 29.04 -9.88
C THR A 391 5.75 27.96 -10.95
N ARG A 392 5.81 28.40 -12.21
CA ARG A 392 6.11 27.50 -13.34
C ARG A 392 7.43 26.75 -13.16
N ALA A 393 8.47 27.43 -12.65
CA ALA A 393 9.78 26.82 -12.40
C ALA A 393 9.74 25.74 -11.32
N GLN A 394 8.95 25.93 -10.26
CA GLN A 394 8.75 24.90 -9.23
C GLN A 394 7.98 23.70 -9.80
N ILE A 395 6.95 23.93 -10.62
CA ILE A 395 6.27 22.84 -11.34
C ILE A 395 7.25 22.08 -12.22
N ASP A 396 8.07 22.79 -12.99
CA ASP A 396 9.07 22.18 -13.87
C ASP A 396 10.04 21.32 -13.07
N HIS A 397 10.58 21.84 -11.96
CA HIS A 397 11.45 21.09 -11.06
C HIS A 397 10.80 19.82 -10.49
N ALA A 398 9.56 19.93 -9.98
CA ALA A 398 8.84 18.79 -9.44
C ALA A 398 8.60 17.70 -10.51
N VAL A 399 8.23 18.11 -11.72
CA VAL A 399 8.01 17.18 -12.83
C VAL A 399 9.33 16.59 -13.32
N ASP A 400 10.43 17.34 -13.38
CA ASP A 400 11.75 16.82 -13.76
C ASP A 400 12.20 15.71 -12.80
N VAL A 401 12.01 15.92 -11.49
CA VAL A 401 12.29 14.91 -10.45
C VAL A 401 11.43 13.67 -10.67
N PHE A 402 10.12 13.85 -10.90
CA PHE A 402 9.21 12.74 -11.19
C PHE A 402 9.58 12.00 -12.48
N GLU A 403 9.94 12.72 -13.54
CA GLU A 403 10.34 12.16 -14.83
C GLU A 403 11.58 11.29 -14.71
N GLN A 404 12.62 11.75 -14.01
CA GLN A 404 13.82 10.97 -13.77
C GLN A 404 13.49 9.64 -13.07
N ILE A 405 12.69 9.69 -11.99
CA ILE A 405 12.26 8.50 -11.26
C ILE A 405 11.43 7.58 -12.16
N ALA A 406 10.50 8.14 -12.94
CA ALA A 406 9.66 7.37 -13.84
C ALA A 406 10.48 6.66 -14.94
N LEU A 407 11.50 7.34 -15.49
CA LEU A 407 12.41 6.76 -16.49
C LEU A 407 13.37 5.72 -15.92
N GLU A 408 13.73 5.82 -14.63
CA GLU A 408 14.52 4.79 -13.92
C GLU A 408 13.69 3.53 -13.64
N LEU A 409 12.39 3.68 -13.38
CA LEU A 409 11.48 2.58 -13.06
C LEU A 409 10.86 1.91 -14.28
N ARG A 410 10.87 2.57 -15.45
CA ARG A 410 10.28 1.99 -16.66
C ARG A 410 11.05 0.71 -17.05
N PRO A 411 10.34 -0.38 -17.41
CA PRO A 411 11.00 -1.57 -17.93
C PRO A 411 11.72 -1.22 -19.25
N HIS A 412 13.01 -1.52 -19.34
CA HIS A 412 13.72 -1.40 -20.62
C HIS A 412 13.13 -2.38 -21.63
N PRO A 413 12.85 -1.94 -22.87
CA PRO A 413 12.47 -2.89 -23.92
C PRO A 413 13.59 -3.91 -24.03
N ALA A 414 13.23 -5.19 -23.90
CA ALA A 414 14.17 -6.29 -24.04
C ALA A 414 14.98 -6.06 -25.33
N ILE A 415 16.30 -5.91 -25.19
CA ILE A 415 17.20 -6.01 -26.33
C ILE A 415 16.93 -7.39 -26.89
N LYS A 416 16.23 -7.48 -28.04
CA LYS A 416 16.17 -8.71 -28.82
C LYS A 416 17.61 -9.08 -29.11
N SER A 417 18.15 -10.04 -28.36
CA SER A 417 19.47 -10.57 -28.67
C SER A 417 19.42 -11.04 -30.12
N ARG A 418 20.43 -10.68 -30.90
CA ARG A 418 20.62 -11.09 -32.30
C ARG A 418 20.78 -12.61 -32.49
N ALA A 419 20.48 -13.43 -31.47
CA ALA A 419 20.65 -14.87 -31.49
C ALA A 419 19.49 -15.66 -32.12
N ASN A 420 18.31 -15.04 -32.34
CA ASN A 420 17.10 -15.76 -32.81
C ASN A 420 16.60 -15.37 -34.22
N VAL A 421 17.47 -14.82 -35.09
CA VAL A 421 17.17 -14.63 -36.52
C VAL A 421 17.86 -15.69 -37.41
N ALA A 422 18.70 -16.56 -36.84
CA ALA A 422 19.47 -17.55 -37.61
C ALA A 422 18.98 -19.00 -37.48
N LEU A 423 17.74 -19.23 -37.00
CA LEU A 423 17.14 -20.57 -36.89
C LEU A 423 15.72 -20.59 -37.49
N SER A 424 15.57 -20.12 -38.73
CA SER A 424 14.35 -20.37 -39.51
C SER A 424 14.56 -20.53 -41.03
N ASN A 425 15.80 -20.60 -41.52
CA ASN A 425 16.07 -20.98 -42.90
C ASN A 425 16.86 -22.29 -42.90
N ALA A 426 16.11 -23.40 -42.84
CA ALA A 426 16.64 -24.72 -43.09
C ALA A 426 16.94 -24.91 -44.60
N ALA A 427 17.83 -25.86 -44.87
CA ALA A 427 17.99 -26.59 -46.12
C ALA A 427 18.71 -25.84 -47.27
N THR A 428 20.00 -26.15 -47.46
CA THR A 428 20.51 -26.90 -48.63
C THR A 428 22.04 -27.01 -48.62
N ALA A 429 22.51 -28.16 -49.10
CA ALA A 429 23.85 -28.47 -49.63
C ALA A 429 25.04 -28.81 -48.69
N HIS A 430 25.80 -29.78 -49.21
CA HIS A 430 26.84 -30.64 -48.65
C HIS A 430 28.26 -29.97 -48.66
N PRO A 431 29.30 -30.65 -48.13
CA PRO A 431 30.38 -30.06 -47.31
C PRO A 431 31.62 -29.70 -48.12
N HIS A 432 32.46 -28.77 -47.65
CA HIS A 432 33.91 -28.79 -47.92
C HIS A 432 34.70 -27.90 -46.94
N GLU A 433 35.83 -28.46 -46.51
CA GLU A 433 37.12 -27.81 -46.19
C GLU A 433 37.39 -27.09 -44.85
N VAL A 434 38.42 -27.63 -44.19
CA VAL A 434 39.23 -27.07 -43.11
C VAL A 434 40.30 -26.16 -43.72
N PRO A 435 40.72 -25.07 -43.07
CA PRO A 435 42.15 -24.99 -42.76
C PRO A 435 42.54 -24.44 -41.37
N ARG A 436 43.66 -25.02 -40.95
CA ARG A 436 44.60 -24.77 -39.85
C ARG A 436 44.92 -23.31 -39.44
N ALA A 437 45.03 -23.17 -38.12
CA ALA A 437 46.15 -22.65 -37.30
C ALA A 437 46.93 -21.38 -37.73
N VAL A 438 47.05 -20.43 -36.80
CA VAL A 438 48.31 -19.71 -36.55
C VAL A 438 48.50 -19.45 -35.05
N THR A 439 49.67 -19.86 -34.58
CA THR A 439 50.30 -19.68 -33.25
C THR A 439 50.79 -18.26 -33.03
N GLY A 440 50.77 -17.78 -31.78
CA GLY A 440 51.43 -16.54 -31.37
C GLY A 440 51.81 -16.57 -29.89
N THR A 441 53.07 -16.90 -29.64
CA THR A 441 53.75 -16.95 -28.33
C THR A 441 54.10 -15.55 -27.81
N GLY A 442 54.01 -15.35 -26.49
CA GLY A 442 54.61 -14.20 -25.79
C GLY A 442 54.65 -14.42 -24.28
N THR A 443 55.78 -14.92 -23.79
CA THR A 443 56.13 -15.10 -22.37
C THR A 443 56.76 -13.83 -21.79
N LEU A 444 56.37 -13.44 -20.56
CA LEU A 444 57.26 -12.79 -19.58
C LEU A 444 56.84 -13.19 -18.15
N ALA A 445 57.81 -13.76 -17.41
CA ALA A 445 57.78 -14.05 -15.97
C ALA A 445 57.80 -12.74 -15.15
N GLY A 446 57.45 -12.66 -13.87
CA GLY A 446 56.97 -13.60 -12.85
C GLY A 446 56.95 -12.87 -11.48
N SER A 447 56.15 -13.33 -10.51
CA SER A 447 56.47 -13.22 -9.07
C SER A 447 55.56 -14.16 -8.28
N ALA A 448 56.14 -14.93 -7.37
CA ALA A 448 55.48 -15.95 -6.56
C ALA A 448 54.77 -15.35 -5.34
N ALA A 449 53.52 -15.73 -5.11
CA ALA A 449 52.83 -15.58 -3.83
C ALA A 449 51.77 -16.70 -3.66
N GLY A 450 52.10 -17.74 -2.88
CA GLY A 450 51.20 -18.71 -2.23
C GLY A 450 50.24 -19.55 -3.10
N PRO A 451 49.90 -20.80 -2.73
CA PRO A 451 48.87 -21.55 -3.43
C PRO A 451 47.49 -20.93 -3.15
N GLN A 452 47.07 -19.97 -3.97
CA GLN A 452 45.66 -19.59 -4.07
C GLN A 452 44.92 -20.74 -4.75
N LEU A 453 44.10 -21.46 -3.97
CA LEU A 453 43.04 -22.30 -4.51
C LEU A 453 42.16 -21.44 -5.43
N PRO A 454 41.73 -21.95 -6.61
CA PRO A 454 40.87 -21.19 -7.50
C PRO A 454 39.58 -20.80 -6.75
N PRO A 455 39.04 -19.57 -6.96
CA PRO A 455 37.79 -19.17 -6.36
C PRO A 455 36.72 -20.18 -6.79
N SER A 456 36.21 -20.97 -5.84
CA SER A 456 35.15 -21.93 -6.14
C SER A 456 33.96 -21.11 -6.65
N ALA A 457 33.60 -21.28 -7.92
CA ALA A 457 32.43 -20.66 -8.50
C ALA A 457 31.24 -20.88 -7.57
N VAL A 458 30.74 -19.80 -6.95
CA VAL A 458 29.52 -19.85 -6.15
C VAL A 458 28.43 -20.29 -7.10
N ARG A 459 27.92 -21.51 -6.93
CA ARG A 459 26.81 -21.99 -7.75
C ARG A 459 25.61 -21.11 -7.43
N PRO A 460 24.83 -20.69 -8.45
CA PRO A 460 23.63 -19.89 -8.23
C PRO A 460 22.63 -20.67 -7.36
N PRO A 461 21.82 -20.00 -6.52
CA PRO A 461 20.75 -20.64 -5.78
C PRO A 461 19.85 -21.45 -6.71
N HIS A 462 19.37 -22.61 -6.28
CA HIS A 462 18.58 -23.52 -7.12
C HIS A 462 17.26 -23.83 -6.43
N PHE A 463 16.17 -23.32 -7.01
CA PHE A 463 14.83 -23.45 -6.44
C PHE A 463 13.94 -24.32 -7.30
N LEU A 464 13.08 -25.08 -6.64
CA LEU A 464 11.97 -25.80 -7.23
C LEU A 464 10.68 -25.04 -6.90
N MET A 465 9.84 -24.81 -7.90
CA MET A 465 8.53 -24.17 -7.76
C MET A 465 7.49 -24.90 -8.62
N SER A 466 6.22 -24.81 -8.25
CA SER A 466 5.08 -25.34 -9.03
C SER A 466 4.09 -24.20 -9.28
N PRO A 467 3.56 -24.04 -10.51
CA PRO A 467 2.63 -22.95 -10.83
C PRO A 467 1.28 -23.15 -10.12
N PRO A 468 0.52 -22.08 -9.87
CA PRO A 468 -0.75 -22.14 -9.15
C PRO A 468 -1.94 -22.52 -10.05
N ASP A 469 -1.73 -23.31 -11.11
CA ASP A 469 -2.75 -23.58 -12.15
C ASP A 469 -4.04 -24.18 -11.57
N TYR A 470 -3.92 -24.97 -10.49
CA TYR A 470 -5.03 -25.60 -9.77
C TYR A 470 -5.12 -25.12 -8.31
N PHE A 471 -4.45 -24.03 -7.95
CA PHE A 471 -4.47 -23.53 -6.58
C PHE A 471 -5.84 -22.95 -6.24
N GLU A 472 -6.41 -23.43 -5.14
CA GLU A 472 -7.63 -22.93 -4.54
C GLU A 472 -7.64 -23.22 -3.04
N VAL A 473 -8.47 -22.48 -2.29
CA VAL A 473 -8.78 -22.80 -0.90
C VAL A 473 -10.15 -23.49 -0.89
N SER A 474 -10.16 -24.83 -0.97
CA SER A 474 -11.39 -25.63 -1.03
C SER A 474 -11.68 -26.45 0.23
N TYR A 475 -10.77 -26.46 1.20
CA TYR A 475 -10.92 -27.10 2.52
C TYR A 475 -10.25 -26.25 3.61
N VAL A 476 -10.38 -26.67 4.88
CA VAL A 476 -9.82 -25.98 6.05
C VAL A 476 -8.98 -26.96 6.87
N ILE A 477 -7.67 -26.75 6.89
CA ILE A 477 -6.73 -27.47 7.77
C ILE A 477 -5.91 -26.54 8.67
N ASN A 478 -6.13 -25.23 8.54
CA ASN A 478 -5.53 -24.20 9.39
C ASN A 478 -6.44 -22.95 9.44
N PRO A 479 -6.24 -22.04 10.42
CA PRO A 479 -7.11 -20.88 10.61
C PRO A 479 -7.11 -19.82 9.48
N TRP A 480 -6.16 -19.89 8.53
CA TRP A 480 -6.11 -18.95 7.41
C TRP A 480 -7.11 -19.28 6.32
N MET A 481 -7.41 -20.58 6.16
CA MET A 481 -8.22 -21.12 5.08
C MET A 481 -9.72 -20.83 5.29
N ASP A 482 -10.32 -20.15 4.32
CA ASP A 482 -11.76 -19.88 4.25
C ASP A 482 -12.30 -20.17 2.84
N PRO A 483 -12.82 -21.39 2.60
CA PRO A 483 -13.37 -21.78 1.30
C PRO A 483 -14.56 -20.95 0.87
N THR A 484 -15.37 -20.48 1.82
CA THR A 484 -16.53 -19.64 1.52
C THR A 484 -16.05 -18.31 0.95
N ARG A 485 -15.10 -17.67 1.62
CA ARG A 485 -14.52 -16.40 1.14
C ARG A 485 -13.75 -16.56 -0.16
N TRP A 486 -13.06 -17.68 -0.35
CA TRP A 486 -12.39 -17.97 -1.62
C TRP A 486 -13.41 -18.08 -2.76
N SER A 487 -14.49 -18.83 -2.57
CA SER A 487 -15.52 -19.05 -3.58
C SER A 487 -16.20 -17.76 -4.06
N CYS A 488 -16.39 -16.78 -3.16
CA CYS A 488 -16.99 -15.49 -3.48
C CYS A 488 -16.19 -14.66 -4.50
N ASP A 489 -14.89 -14.94 -4.66
CA ASP A 489 -13.97 -14.12 -5.47
C ASP A 489 -12.94 -14.98 -6.23
N ALA A 490 -13.27 -16.25 -6.50
CA ALA A 490 -12.33 -17.25 -6.97
C ALA A 490 -11.59 -16.83 -8.25
N ARG A 491 -12.27 -16.19 -9.20
CA ARG A 491 -11.65 -15.72 -10.45
C ARG A 491 -10.55 -14.71 -10.19
N ARG A 492 -10.79 -13.72 -9.32
CA ARG A 492 -9.80 -12.70 -8.99
C ARG A 492 -8.66 -13.32 -8.19
N LEU A 493 -8.98 -14.13 -7.17
CA LEU A 493 -7.97 -14.74 -6.30
C LEU A 493 -7.04 -15.69 -7.06
N SER A 494 -7.56 -16.49 -8.00
CA SER A 494 -6.75 -17.31 -8.90
C SER A 494 -5.88 -16.47 -9.84
N HIS A 495 -6.41 -15.37 -10.38
CA HIS A 495 -5.62 -14.43 -11.20
C HIS A 495 -4.48 -13.77 -10.39
N ASP A 496 -4.79 -13.31 -9.18
CA ASP A 496 -3.85 -12.71 -8.25
C ASP A 496 -2.77 -13.73 -7.82
N ALA A 497 -3.15 -15.00 -7.63
CA ALA A 497 -2.20 -16.09 -7.34
C ALA A 497 -1.21 -16.31 -8.48
N HIS A 498 -1.68 -16.36 -9.73
CA HIS A 498 -0.79 -16.46 -10.91
C HIS A 498 0.15 -15.27 -11.00
N THR A 499 -0.38 -14.06 -10.83
CA THR A 499 0.42 -12.82 -10.90
C THR A 499 1.48 -12.80 -9.81
N GLY A 500 1.11 -13.10 -8.56
CA GLY A 500 2.04 -13.15 -7.42
C GLY A 500 3.12 -14.22 -7.59
N TRP A 501 2.75 -15.42 -8.09
CA TRP A 501 3.70 -16.49 -8.36
C TRP A 501 4.71 -16.13 -9.46
N VAL A 502 4.25 -15.53 -10.56
CA VAL A 502 5.13 -15.05 -11.63
C VAL A 502 6.07 -13.96 -11.11
N ALA A 503 5.57 -13.04 -10.29
CA ALA A 503 6.38 -12.01 -9.67
C ALA A 503 7.46 -12.60 -8.74
N LEU A 504 7.12 -13.61 -7.94
CA LEU A 504 8.05 -14.30 -7.05
C LEU A 504 9.17 -14.99 -7.84
N LYS A 505 8.80 -15.82 -8.83
CA LYS A 505 9.74 -16.50 -9.72
C LYS A 505 10.66 -15.49 -10.42
N SER A 506 10.10 -14.43 -10.98
CA SER A 506 10.87 -13.38 -11.65
C SER A 506 11.81 -12.65 -10.69
N CYS A 507 11.40 -12.46 -9.43
CA CYS A 507 12.27 -11.90 -8.39
C CYS A 507 13.49 -12.79 -8.15
N TYR A 508 13.29 -14.10 -8.01
CA TYR A 508 14.38 -15.06 -7.84
C TYR A 508 15.34 -15.08 -9.04
N GLU A 509 14.82 -15.13 -10.26
CA GLU A 509 15.64 -15.13 -11.48
C GLU A 509 16.48 -13.85 -11.60
N ARG A 510 15.92 -12.68 -11.26
CA ARG A 510 16.68 -11.41 -11.22
C ARG A 510 17.78 -11.40 -10.17
N LEU A 511 17.56 -12.09 -9.04
CA LEU A 511 18.55 -12.27 -7.98
C LEU A 511 19.59 -13.36 -8.31
N GLY A 512 19.55 -13.90 -9.52
CA GLY A 512 20.52 -14.87 -10.03
C GLY A 512 20.23 -16.32 -9.61
N ALA A 513 19.04 -16.62 -9.08
CA ALA A 513 18.63 -17.98 -8.80
C ALA A 513 18.17 -18.70 -10.07
N LYS A 514 18.51 -19.98 -10.18
CA LYS A 514 17.94 -20.90 -11.16
C LYS A 514 16.62 -21.45 -10.59
N VAL A 515 15.52 -21.23 -11.29
CA VAL A 515 14.20 -21.77 -10.89
C VAL A 515 13.81 -22.92 -11.81
N VAL A 516 13.59 -24.10 -11.23
CA VAL A 516 13.02 -25.28 -11.89
C VAL A 516 11.53 -25.30 -11.62
N VAL A 517 10.73 -25.21 -12.69
CA VAL A 517 9.28 -25.27 -12.59
C VAL A 517 8.83 -26.71 -12.83
N LYS A 518 8.01 -27.24 -11.92
CA LYS A 518 7.32 -28.52 -12.08
C LYS A 518 5.84 -28.29 -12.32
N PRO A 519 5.19 -29.04 -13.24
CA PRO A 519 3.78 -28.83 -13.52
C PRO A 519 2.90 -29.04 -12.29
N ALA A 520 1.85 -28.24 -12.16
CA ALA A 520 0.79 -28.48 -11.21
C ALA A 520 0.00 -29.74 -11.59
N ALA A 521 -0.80 -30.27 -10.66
CA ALA A 521 -1.62 -31.45 -10.88
C ALA A 521 -3.08 -31.18 -10.49
N HIS A 522 -3.99 -31.59 -11.35
CA HIS A 522 -5.43 -31.46 -11.11
C HIS A 522 -5.84 -32.23 -9.84
N GLY A 523 -6.65 -31.59 -8.99
CA GLY A 523 -7.11 -32.15 -7.72
C GLY A 523 -6.09 -32.09 -6.58
N LEU A 524 -4.93 -31.45 -6.78
CA LEU A 524 -3.89 -31.24 -5.76
C LEU A 524 -3.60 -29.73 -5.62
N PRO A 525 -4.50 -28.96 -4.99
CA PRO A 525 -4.43 -27.49 -4.99
C PRO A 525 -3.20 -26.95 -4.25
N ASP A 526 -2.76 -27.63 -3.20
CA ASP A 526 -1.63 -27.22 -2.36
C ASP A 526 -0.26 -27.62 -2.92
N LEU A 527 -0.19 -28.27 -4.09
CA LEU A 527 1.07 -28.65 -4.75
C LEU A 527 1.93 -27.43 -5.14
N VAL A 528 1.33 -26.23 -5.18
CA VAL A 528 2.06 -24.96 -5.34
C VAL A 528 3.05 -24.72 -4.19
N PHE A 529 2.78 -25.25 -2.99
CA PHE A 529 3.64 -25.13 -1.80
C PHE A 529 4.77 -26.18 -1.80
N THR A 530 5.68 -26.03 -2.77
CA THR A 530 6.77 -26.99 -2.99
C THR A 530 7.69 -27.23 -1.80
N ALA A 531 7.84 -26.26 -0.89
CA ALA A 531 8.61 -26.48 0.35
C ALA A 531 8.03 -27.63 1.18
N ASN A 532 6.73 -27.87 1.07
CA ASN A 532 6.03 -28.88 1.86
C ASN A 532 6.21 -30.30 1.30
N CYS A 533 6.84 -30.47 0.13
CA CYS A 533 6.98 -31.78 -0.51
C CYS A 533 8.14 -32.61 0.05
N ALA A 534 9.22 -31.97 0.52
CA ALA A 534 10.40 -32.64 1.06
C ALA A 534 11.34 -31.66 1.77
N PHE A 535 12.30 -32.20 2.51
CA PHE A 535 13.48 -31.48 2.96
C PHE A 535 14.72 -31.97 2.18
N VAL A 536 15.52 -31.04 1.66
CA VAL A 536 16.65 -31.32 0.76
C VAL A 536 17.92 -30.67 1.28
N LEU A 537 18.98 -31.47 1.41
CA LEU A 537 20.29 -31.05 1.88
C LEU A 537 21.38 -32.00 1.36
N ASP A 538 22.46 -31.47 0.79
CA ASP A 538 23.55 -32.26 0.18
C ASP A 538 23.06 -33.31 -0.82
N GLY A 539 22.07 -32.95 -1.64
CA GLY A 539 21.47 -33.87 -2.61
C GLY A 539 20.67 -35.03 -1.98
N LYS A 540 20.63 -35.15 -0.65
CA LYS A 540 19.73 -36.09 0.04
C LYS A 540 18.34 -35.46 0.18
N VAL A 541 17.31 -36.25 -0.07
CA VAL A 541 15.91 -35.84 0.01
C VAL A 541 15.20 -36.67 1.07
N LEU A 542 14.52 -36.03 2.02
CA LEU A 542 13.55 -36.67 2.91
C LEU A 542 12.14 -36.25 2.49
N LEU A 543 11.37 -37.20 1.96
CA LEU A 543 10.01 -36.95 1.48
C LEU A 543 9.04 -36.63 2.61
N ALA A 544 8.15 -35.67 2.37
CA ALA A 544 7.07 -35.34 3.29
C ALA A 544 6.07 -36.49 3.46
N ARG A 545 5.41 -36.50 4.61
CA ARG A 545 4.28 -37.36 4.97
C ARG A 545 3.25 -36.51 5.70
N TYR A 546 2.06 -36.38 5.13
CA TYR A 546 1.05 -35.43 5.58
C TYR A 546 0.10 -36.04 6.61
N LEU A 547 -0.18 -35.28 7.68
CA LEU A 547 -1.17 -35.66 8.69
C LEU A 547 -2.61 -35.56 8.14
N ASN A 548 -2.91 -34.46 7.46
CA ASN A 548 -4.25 -34.15 6.96
C ASN A 548 -4.57 -34.95 5.69
N HIS A 549 -5.77 -35.56 5.66
CA HIS A 549 -6.18 -36.48 4.60
C HIS A 549 -6.27 -35.80 3.23
N GLU A 550 -6.63 -34.51 3.20
CA GLU A 550 -6.78 -33.68 2.01
C GLU A 550 -5.47 -33.59 1.20
N ARG A 551 -4.33 -33.68 1.89
CA ARG A 551 -3.00 -33.52 1.29
C ARG A 551 -2.26 -34.83 1.02
N GLN A 552 -2.75 -35.96 1.53
CA GLN A 552 -2.09 -37.27 1.33
C GLN A 552 -1.99 -37.66 -0.16
N GLY A 553 -2.88 -37.15 -1.02
CA GLY A 553 -2.79 -37.33 -2.47
C GLY A 553 -1.51 -36.73 -3.10
N GLU A 554 -0.90 -35.74 -2.44
CA GLU A 554 0.32 -35.09 -2.91
C GLU A 554 1.57 -35.96 -2.70
N GLU A 555 1.57 -36.89 -1.75
CA GLU A 555 2.76 -37.70 -1.43
C GLU A 555 3.27 -38.50 -2.63
N GLN A 556 2.35 -39.11 -3.39
CA GLN A 556 2.69 -39.87 -4.60
C GLN A 556 3.19 -38.95 -5.73
N HIS A 557 2.74 -37.70 -5.77
CA HIS A 557 3.23 -36.72 -6.73
C HIS A 557 4.64 -36.27 -6.34
N GLY A 558 4.84 -35.92 -5.07
CA GLY A 558 6.14 -35.56 -4.49
C GLY A 558 7.19 -36.64 -4.74
N GLN A 559 6.87 -37.89 -4.44
CA GLN A 559 7.76 -39.02 -4.68
C GLN A 559 8.18 -39.12 -6.15
N ARG A 560 7.23 -39.12 -7.09
CA ARG A 560 7.52 -39.21 -8.53
C ARG A 560 8.38 -38.04 -9.00
N MET A 561 8.11 -36.84 -8.48
CA MET A 561 8.88 -35.64 -8.79
C MET A 561 10.35 -35.80 -8.39
N PHE A 562 10.64 -36.32 -7.19
CA PHE A 562 12.03 -36.53 -6.74
C PHE A 562 12.70 -37.75 -7.35
N GLU A 563 11.97 -38.81 -7.69
CA GLU A 563 12.50 -39.93 -8.49
C GLU A 563 13.00 -39.45 -9.86
N GLN A 564 12.30 -38.51 -10.50
CA GLN A 564 12.75 -37.89 -11.75
C GLN A 564 14.00 -37.02 -11.56
N LEU A 565 14.11 -36.29 -10.44
CA LEU A 565 15.30 -35.51 -10.13
C LEU A 565 16.49 -36.43 -9.85
N LEU A 566 16.28 -37.54 -9.14
CA LEU A 566 17.28 -38.57 -8.88
C LEU A 566 17.77 -39.21 -10.19
N ALA A 567 16.84 -39.58 -11.08
CA ALA A 567 17.18 -40.16 -12.39
C ALA A 567 17.98 -39.21 -13.29
N ARG A 568 17.87 -37.89 -13.08
CA ARG A 568 18.62 -36.85 -13.80
C ARG A 568 19.94 -36.47 -13.11
N GLY A 569 20.24 -37.04 -11.94
CA GLY A 569 21.40 -36.68 -11.13
C GLY A 569 21.33 -35.27 -10.55
N GLU A 570 20.12 -34.72 -10.38
CA GLU A 570 19.90 -33.41 -9.74
C GLU A 570 19.84 -33.52 -8.20
N VAL A 571 19.57 -34.73 -7.69
CA VAL A 571 19.68 -35.14 -6.28
C VAL A 571 20.34 -36.52 -6.22
N ASP A 572 20.91 -36.88 -5.08
CA ASP A 572 21.79 -38.04 -4.90
C ASP A 572 21.10 -39.24 -4.24
N SER A 573 20.15 -39.01 -3.33
CA SER A 573 19.40 -40.10 -2.68
C SER A 573 18.03 -39.65 -2.19
N LEU A 574 17.11 -40.62 -2.10
CA LEU A 574 15.73 -40.42 -1.68
C LEU A 574 15.41 -41.28 -0.45
N HIS A 575 14.91 -40.63 0.59
CA HIS A 575 14.53 -41.24 1.87
C HIS A 575 13.06 -40.97 2.14
N ARG A 576 12.39 -41.92 2.80
CA ARG A 576 10.97 -41.80 3.15
C ARG A 576 10.84 -41.53 4.63
N THR A 577 9.90 -40.66 4.98
CA THR A 577 9.47 -40.50 6.37
C THR A 577 8.79 -41.80 6.84
N PRO A 578 9.21 -42.37 8.00
CA PRO A 578 8.67 -43.62 8.53
C PRO A 578 7.14 -43.61 8.71
N PRO A 579 6.47 -44.77 8.62
CA PRO A 579 5.07 -44.88 9.00
C PRO A 579 4.84 -44.40 10.44
N GLY A 580 3.79 -43.61 10.66
CA GLY A 580 3.45 -43.06 11.98
C GLY A 580 4.18 -41.78 12.37
N VAL A 581 5.12 -41.30 11.55
CA VAL A 581 5.77 -39.99 11.72
C VAL A 581 5.25 -39.03 10.66
N PHE A 582 4.68 -37.91 11.07
CA PHE A 582 4.22 -36.86 10.15
C PHE A 582 5.28 -35.77 10.04
N PHE A 583 5.56 -35.34 8.81
CA PHE A 583 6.60 -34.37 8.51
C PHE A 583 6.29 -33.67 7.19
N GLU A 584 6.11 -32.36 7.20
CA GLU A 584 5.75 -31.61 5.99
C GLU A 584 6.93 -30.84 5.38
N GLY A 585 8.09 -31.51 5.28
CA GLY A 585 9.20 -31.04 4.45
C GLY A 585 9.91 -29.80 4.98
N ALA A 586 10.40 -28.96 4.07
CA ALA A 586 11.21 -27.79 4.39
C ALA A 586 10.43 -26.67 5.12
N GLY A 587 9.08 -26.68 5.08
CA GLY A 587 8.26 -25.80 5.91
C GLY A 587 8.47 -26.06 7.41
N ASP A 588 8.72 -27.33 7.77
CA ASP A 588 8.96 -27.75 9.15
C ASP A 588 10.42 -28.04 9.46
N ALA A 589 11.33 -27.99 8.49
CA ALA A 589 12.76 -28.22 8.69
C ALA A 589 13.60 -27.18 7.95
N ILE A 590 14.32 -26.34 8.70
CA ILE A 590 15.13 -25.25 8.16
C ILE A 590 16.60 -25.47 8.55
N TYR A 591 17.47 -25.61 7.56
CA TYR A 591 18.91 -25.82 7.79
C TYR A 591 19.64 -24.52 8.12
N ASP A 592 20.27 -24.46 9.29
CA ASP A 592 21.14 -23.37 9.71
C ASP A 592 22.59 -23.66 9.29
N ALA A 593 22.95 -23.15 8.11
CA ALA A 593 24.29 -23.31 7.56
C ALA A 593 25.40 -22.68 8.41
N ARG A 594 25.09 -21.67 9.25
CA ARG A 594 26.07 -21.02 10.11
C ARG A 594 26.41 -21.85 11.33
N ARG A 595 25.39 -22.50 11.90
CA ARG A 595 25.51 -23.28 13.14
C ARG A 595 25.66 -24.78 12.89
N GLY A 596 25.41 -25.24 11.67
CA GLY A 596 25.52 -26.66 11.32
C GLY A 596 24.45 -27.51 12.00
N ILE A 597 23.25 -26.95 12.17
CA ILE A 597 22.10 -27.61 12.80
C ILE A 597 20.87 -27.51 11.89
N VAL A 598 19.87 -28.35 12.13
CA VAL A 598 18.53 -28.20 11.54
C VAL A 598 17.56 -27.77 12.63
N TRP A 599 16.74 -26.76 12.35
CA TRP A 599 15.62 -26.38 13.20
C TRP A 599 14.36 -27.09 12.70
N THR A 600 13.64 -27.75 13.60
CA THR A 600 12.38 -28.43 13.27
C THR A 600 11.20 -27.90 14.07
N GLY A 601 10.06 -27.69 13.41
CA GLY A 601 8.78 -27.39 14.05
C GLY A 601 7.94 -28.65 14.26
N HIS A 602 7.21 -28.73 15.36
CA HIS A 602 6.24 -29.81 15.60
C HIS A 602 4.98 -29.31 16.33
N GLY A 603 3.90 -30.09 16.26
CA GLY A 603 2.62 -29.76 16.89
C GLY A 603 1.45 -30.10 15.97
N GLN A 604 0.86 -29.08 15.35
CA GLN A 604 -0.39 -29.17 14.60
C GLN A 604 -0.34 -30.10 13.39
N ARG A 605 0.81 -30.17 12.70
CA ARG A 605 0.94 -30.86 11.40
C ARG A 605 2.12 -31.83 11.31
N SER A 606 3.11 -31.68 12.18
CA SER A 606 4.32 -32.50 12.19
C SER A 606 4.58 -33.10 13.57
N SER A 607 5.09 -34.33 13.57
CA SER A 607 5.39 -35.11 14.75
C SER A 607 6.74 -34.71 15.36
N PRO A 608 6.90 -34.68 16.69
CA PRO A 608 8.20 -34.47 17.33
C PRO A 608 9.29 -35.44 16.84
N GLN A 609 8.91 -36.68 16.51
CA GLN A 609 9.76 -37.76 16.00
C GLN A 609 10.34 -37.48 14.59
N ALA A 610 9.86 -36.44 13.89
CA ALA A 610 10.46 -36.01 12.64
C ALA A 610 11.93 -35.58 12.85
N ARG A 611 12.26 -35.04 14.03
CA ARG A 611 13.63 -34.72 14.44
C ARG A 611 14.56 -35.93 14.30
N ASP A 612 14.20 -37.06 14.90
CA ASP A 612 15.03 -38.27 14.92
C ASP A 612 15.25 -38.82 13.51
N THR A 613 14.21 -38.71 12.66
CA THR A 613 14.28 -39.11 11.25
C THR A 613 15.27 -38.22 10.47
N ILE A 614 15.25 -36.91 10.71
CA ILE A 614 16.18 -35.96 10.08
C ILE A 614 17.62 -36.23 10.56
N GLU A 615 17.84 -36.40 11.87
CA GLU A 615 19.16 -36.73 12.41
C GLU A 615 19.70 -38.05 11.82
N GLN A 616 18.85 -39.08 11.69
CA GLN A 616 19.24 -40.37 11.12
C GLN A 616 19.62 -40.28 9.62
N VAL A 617 18.87 -39.52 8.82
CA VAL A 617 19.08 -39.43 7.37
C VAL A 617 20.27 -38.51 7.01
N PHE A 618 20.34 -37.36 7.68
CA PHE A 618 21.30 -36.31 7.33
C PHE A 618 22.56 -36.34 8.21
N GLY A 619 22.50 -36.93 9.41
CA GLY A 619 23.63 -36.99 10.34
C GLY A 619 23.98 -35.63 10.96
N ILE A 620 22.98 -34.75 11.10
CA ILE A 620 23.15 -33.36 11.55
C ILE A 620 22.35 -33.16 12.84
N PRO A 621 22.92 -32.52 13.88
CA PRO A 621 22.19 -32.20 15.09
C PRO A 621 20.93 -31.39 14.78
N THR A 622 19.80 -31.82 15.33
CA THR A 622 18.50 -31.21 15.04
C THR A 622 17.86 -30.69 16.32
N LEU A 623 17.39 -29.45 16.28
CA LEU A 623 16.71 -28.78 17.37
C LEU A 623 15.21 -28.73 17.08
N SER A 624 14.41 -29.26 18.00
CA SER A 624 12.96 -29.27 17.85
C SER A 624 12.30 -28.15 18.64
N LEU A 625 11.33 -27.47 18.04
CA LEU A 625 10.56 -26.36 18.60
C LEU A 625 9.07 -26.69 18.51
N GLU A 626 8.36 -26.57 19.62
CA GLU A 626 6.91 -26.78 19.67
C GLU A 626 6.16 -25.52 19.22
N LEU A 627 5.15 -25.71 18.35
CA LEU A 627 4.29 -24.67 17.78
C LEU A 627 2.87 -24.77 18.36
N PRO A 628 2.58 -24.11 19.49
CA PRO A 628 1.28 -24.21 20.17
C PRO A 628 0.14 -23.46 19.46
N ASP A 629 0.45 -22.44 18.67
CA ASP A 629 -0.55 -21.60 18.00
C ASP A 629 -0.91 -22.16 16.62
N PRO A 630 -2.19 -22.52 16.36
CA PRO A 630 -2.61 -23.12 15.10
C PRO A 630 -2.46 -22.20 13.88
N ARG A 631 -2.28 -20.89 14.08
CA ARG A 631 -1.96 -19.94 12.99
C ARG A 631 -0.56 -20.17 12.43
N PHE A 632 0.37 -20.69 13.24
CA PHE A 632 1.76 -20.96 12.86
C PHE A 632 2.01 -22.46 12.82
N TYR A 633 1.34 -23.12 11.88
CA TYR A 633 1.30 -24.58 11.79
C TYR A 633 2.59 -25.20 11.21
N HIS A 634 3.45 -24.39 10.61
CA HIS A 634 4.78 -24.76 10.11
C HIS A 634 5.84 -23.79 10.65
N LEU A 635 7.07 -24.29 10.81
CA LEU A 635 8.16 -23.48 11.36
C LEU A 635 8.47 -22.24 10.50
N ASP A 636 8.46 -22.38 9.18
CA ASP A 636 8.74 -21.30 8.22
C ASP A 636 7.72 -20.14 8.28
N THR A 637 6.53 -20.36 8.83
CA THR A 637 5.53 -19.28 9.02
C THR A 637 5.91 -18.31 10.14
N CYS A 638 6.82 -18.71 11.04
CA CYS A 638 7.17 -17.96 12.24
C CYS A 638 8.67 -17.91 12.54
N LEU A 639 9.53 -18.55 11.75
CA LEU A 639 10.99 -18.47 11.85
C LEU A 639 11.64 -18.48 10.45
N CYS A 640 12.59 -17.57 10.24
CA CYS A 640 13.41 -17.47 9.04
C CYS A 640 14.88 -17.24 9.40
N LEU A 641 15.76 -17.96 8.73
CA LEU A 641 17.21 -17.83 8.88
C LEU A 641 17.78 -16.90 7.82
N LEU A 642 18.53 -15.89 8.25
CA LEU A 642 19.13 -14.90 7.39
C LEU A 642 20.63 -15.20 7.13
N SER A 643 21.17 -14.75 6.00
CA SER A 643 22.53 -15.12 5.54
C SER A 643 23.70 -14.64 6.42
N GLY A 644 23.47 -13.61 7.21
CA GLY A 644 24.35 -13.07 8.24
C GLY A 644 24.40 -13.93 9.51
N GLY A 645 23.51 -14.91 9.63
CA GLY A 645 23.39 -15.81 10.79
C GLY A 645 22.33 -15.39 11.80
N GLU A 646 21.58 -14.33 11.49
CA GLU A 646 20.45 -13.88 12.28
C GLU A 646 19.25 -14.82 12.16
N VAL A 647 18.50 -14.94 13.25
CA VAL A 647 17.28 -15.74 13.36
C VAL A 647 16.12 -14.76 13.52
N LEU A 648 15.37 -14.53 12.45
CA LEU A 648 14.15 -13.74 12.46
C LEU A 648 12.99 -14.65 12.90
N TYR A 649 12.30 -14.33 13.98
CA TYR A 649 11.20 -15.16 14.47
C TYR A 649 10.11 -14.35 15.16
N TYR A 650 8.88 -14.89 15.20
CA TYR A 650 7.79 -14.31 15.98
C TYR A 650 7.67 -15.01 17.35
N PRO A 651 7.98 -14.34 18.47
CA PRO A 651 8.08 -15.01 19.77
C PRO A 651 6.82 -15.74 20.21
N ALA A 652 5.63 -15.16 20.00
CA ALA A 652 4.38 -15.73 20.49
C ALA A 652 3.92 -16.99 19.73
N ALA A 653 4.59 -17.36 18.63
CA ALA A 653 4.36 -18.63 17.94
C ALA A 653 4.95 -19.84 18.67
N PHE A 654 5.81 -19.63 19.67
CA PHE A 654 6.58 -20.69 20.34
C PHE A 654 6.22 -20.80 21.82
N THR A 655 6.42 -21.99 22.39
CA THR A 655 6.39 -22.17 23.84
C THR A 655 7.51 -21.38 24.54
N GLU A 656 7.43 -21.24 25.86
CA GLU A 656 8.49 -20.62 26.65
C GLU A 656 9.84 -21.31 26.45
N ALA A 657 9.88 -22.64 26.56
CA ALA A 657 11.08 -23.44 26.29
C ALA A 657 11.61 -23.22 24.86
N GLY A 658 10.72 -23.16 23.86
CA GLY A 658 11.11 -22.88 22.47
C GLY A 658 11.76 -21.51 22.31
N ARG A 659 11.21 -20.46 22.95
CA ARG A 659 11.78 -19.10 22.93
C ARG A 659 13.15 -19.05 23.61
N GLU A 660 13.32 -19.74 24.73
CA GLU A 660 14.60 -19.84 25.41
C GLU A 660 15.65 -20.55 24.57
N GLN A 661 15.27 -21.65 23.90
CA GLN A 661 16.15 -22.38 22.99
C GLN A 661 16.58 -21.53 21.78
N ILE A 662 15.64 -20.77 21.18
CA ILE A 662 15.97 -19.82 20.12
C ILE A 662 16.98 -18.77 20.63
N ARG A 663 16.73 -18.16 21.79
CA ARG A 663 17.64 -17.16 22.37
C ARG A 663 19.00 -17.73 22.74
N ALA A 664 19.06 -18.95 23.26
CA ALA A 664 20.30 -19.61 23.63
C ALA A 664 21.21 -19.84 22.41
N VAL A 665 20.61 -20.17 21.26
CA VAL A 665 21.34 -20.51 20.03
C VAL A 665 21.60 -19.27 19.16
N ALA A 666 20.64 -18.36 19.05
CA ALA A 666 20.76 -17.14 18.26
C ALA A 666 21.53 -16.03 18.98
N GLY A 667 21.46 -15.97 20.31
CA GLY A 667 22.09 -14.94 21.13
C GLY A 667 21.66 -13.53 20.69
N THR A 668 22.64 -12.65 20.50
CA THR A 668 22.41 -11.28 20.01
C THR A 668 22.00 -11.20 18.54
N GLN A 669 21.97 -12.33 17.82
CA GLN A 669 21.53 -12.40 16.42
C GLN A 669 20.04 -12.76 16.29
N ALA A 670 19.30 -12.82 17.40
CA ALA A 670 17.85 -12.97 17.39
C ALA A 670 17.18 -11.65 16.95
N ILE A 671 16.26 -11.73 15.99
CA ILE A 671 15.41 -10.61 15.55
C ILE A 671 13.96 -11.01 15.81
N GLU A 672 13.32 -10.32 16.74
CA GLU A 672 11.91 -10.58 17.05
C GLU A 672 11.02 -9.78 16.08
N ALA A 673 10.23 -10.50 15.27
CA ALA A 673 9.16 -9.92 14.48
C ALA A 673 7.98 -9.55 15.38
N ASP A 674 7.20 -8.52 15.00
CA ASP A 674 5.98 -8.16 15.70
C ASP A 674 4.77 -8.97 15.20
N GLU A 675 3.63 -8.80 15.87
CA GLU A 675 2.39 -9.49 15.48
C GLU A 675 1.92 -9.09 14.08
N ARG A 676 2.19 -7.85 13.64
CA ARG A 676 1.77 -7.39 12.31
C ARG A 676 2.54 -8.12 11.22
N ASP A 677 3.85 -8.24 11.36
CA ASP A 677 4.69 -9.01 10.44
C ASP A 677 4.27 -10.48 10.41
N ALA A 678 4.03 -11.08 11.57
CA ALA A 678 3.61 -12.46 11.69
C ALA A 678 2.22 -12.71 11.06
N MET A 679 1.24 -11.84 11.33
CA MET A 679 -0.14 -11.95 10.81
C MET A 679 -0.26 -11.67 9.30
N HIS A 680 0.78 -11.13 8.68
CA HIS A 680 0.85 -10.97 7.23
C HIS A 680 1.85 -11.93 6.57
N LEU A 681 2.33 -12.94 7.29
CA LEU A 681 3.32 -13.93 6.85
C LEU A 681 4.64 -13.30 6.38
N GLY A 682 5.04 -12.17 6.98
CA GLY A 682 6.29 -11.48 6.68
C GLY A 682 7.55 -12.24 7.08
N VAL A 683 7.44 -13.14 8.06
CA VAL A 683 8.54 -14.04 8.45
C VAL A 683 8.74 -15.16 7.42
N ASN A 684 7.67 -15.59 6.74
CA ASN A 684 7.70 -16.63 5.71
C ASN A 684 8.40 -16.14 4.44
N SER A 685 9.73 -16.17 4.47
CA SER A 685 10.58 -15.40 3.58
C SER A 685 11.81 -16.19 3.12
N VAL A 686 12.31 -15.87 1.93
CA VAL A 686 13.46 -16.56 1.31
C VAL A 686 14.65 -15.63 1.21
N CYS A 687 15.77 -16.06 1.77
CA CYS A 687 17.03 -15.28 1.77
C CYS A 687 17.97 -15.75 0.65
N ILE A 688 18.33 -14.84 -0.26
CA ILE A 688 19.31 -15.03 -1.34
C ILE A 688 20.48 -14.08 -1.09
N GLY A 689 21.54 -14.56 -0.41
CA GLY A 689 22.59 -13.67 0.05
C GLY A 689 22.01 -12.59 0.97
N ARG A 690 22.27 -11.31 0.70
CA ARG A 690 21.70 -10.19 1.47
C ARG A 690 20.33 -9.73 0.95
N ASP A 691 19.74 -10.42 -0.02
CA ASP A 691 18.41 -10.11 -0.52
C ASP A 691 17.36 -11.00 0.18
N LEU A 692 16.43 -10.38 0.90
CA LEU A 692 15.34 -11.07 1.59
C LEU A 692 14.04 -10.85 0.81
N VAL A 693 13.44 -11.94 0.32
CA VAL A 693 12.20 -11.94 -0.47
C VAL A 693 11.04 -12.39 0.42
N LEU A 694 10.01 -11.55 0.54
CA LEU A 694 8.88 -11.75 1.46
C LEU A 694 7.58 -11.11 0.92
N CYS A 695 6.44 -11.36 1.56
CA CYS A 695 5.16 -10.78 1.13
C CYS A 695 4.73 -9.54 1.91
N HIS A 696 5.23 -9.38 3.14
CA HIS A 696 4.98 -8.22 3.99
C HIS A 696 6.19 -7.93 4.87
N CYS A 697 6.50 -6.66 5.09
CA CYS A 697 7.54 -6.26 6.04
C CYS A 697 7.21 -4.88 6.58
N SER A 698 6.93 -4.82 7.87
CA SER A 698 6.67 -3.62 8.64
C SER A 698 7.86 -2.67 8.54
N ARG A 699 7.61 -1.39 8.84
CA ARG A 699 8.67 -0.38 8.84
C ARG A 699 9.77 -0.72 9.84
N LEU A 700 9.41 -1.19 11.04
CA LEU A 700 10.37 -1.51 12.10
C LEU A 700 11.28 -2.67 11.67
N LEU A 701 10.70 -3.77 11.20
CA LEU A 701 11.46 -4.91 10.72
C LEU A 701 12.33 -4.53 9.52
N ARG A 702 11.82 -3.72 8.58
CA ARG A 702 12.60 -3.23 7.44
C ARG A 702 13.81 -2.41 7.88
N GLN A 703 13.64 -1.54 8.87
CA GLN A 703 14.75 -0.74 9.41
C GLN A 703 15.82 -1.62 10.04
N GLN A 704 15.42 -2.60 10.87
CA GLN A 704 16.34 -3.56 11.48
C GLN A 704 17.12 -4.36 10.42
N LEU A 705 16.41 -4.91 9.43
CA LEU A 705 17.02 -5.67 8.33
C LEU A 705 17.97 -4.80 7.50
N THR A 706 17.58 -3.56 7.20
CA THR A 706 18.41 -2.64 6.43
C THR A 706 19.68 -2.24 7.20
N ALA A 707 19.56 -2.00 8.51
CA ALA A 707 20.71 -1.72 9.39
C ALA A 707 21.72 -2.89 9.42
N LEU A 708 21.23 -4.12 9.26
CA LEU A 708 22.03 -5.34 9.13
C LEU A 708 22.54 -5.60 7.70
N GLY A 709 22.27 -4.68 6.76
CA GLY A 709 22.74 -4.74 5.38
C GLY A 709 21.90 -5.60 4.44
N TYR A 710 20.66 -5.94 4.81
CA TYR A 710 19.74 -6.65 3.94
C TYR A 710 18.96 -5.72 3.01
N ARG A 711 18.69 -6.19 1.80
CA ARG A 711 17.75 -5.60 0.84
C ARG A 711 16.45 -6.39 0.88
N VAL A 712 15.35 -5.72 1.19
CA VAL A 712 14.04 -6.36 1.33
C VAL A 712 13.21 -6.19 0.06
N HIS A 713 12.83 -7.30 -0.56
CA HIS A 713 11.99 -7.40 -1.76
C HIS A 713 10.60 -7.89 -1.37
N VAL A 714 9.60 -7.02 -1.52
CA VAL A 714 8.20 -7.35 -1.22
C VAL A 714 7.51 -7.83 -2.49
N VAL A 715 6.87 -9.00 -2.44
CA VAL A 715 6.15 -9.61 -3.56
C VAL A 715 4.67 -9.78 -3.16
N PRO A 716 3.70 -9.40 -4.02
CA PRO A 716 2.28 -9.48 -3.66
C PRO A 716 1.78 -10.93 -3.69
N LEU A 717 1.84 -11.62 -2.54
CA LEU A 717 1.43 -13.02 -2.38
C LEU A 717 0.07 -13.17 -1.67
N GLY A 718 -0.77 -12.14 -1.70
CA GLY A 718 -1.99 -12.05 -0.90
C GLY A 718 -2.99 -13.21 -1.09
N SER A 719 -3.06 -13.82 -2.27
CA SER A 719 -3.90 -15.01 -2.48
C SER A 719 -3.37 -16.24 -1.75
N PHE A 720 -2.05 -16.43 -1.68
CA PHE A 720 -1.43 -17.53 -0.95
C PHE A 720 -1.53 -17.32 0.56
N ASN A 721 -1.48 -16.07 1.02
CA ASN A 721 -1.69 -15.75 2.44
C ASN A 721 -3.06 -16.23 2.96
N ARG A 722 -4.05 -16.41 2.07
CA ARG A 722 -5.39 -16.98 2.40
C ARG A 722 -5.35 -18.47 2.71
N SER A 723 -4.28 -19.19 2.41
CA SER A 723 -4.08 -20.59 2.82
C SER A 723 -3.03 -20.74 3.92
N GLY A 724 -2.44 -19.62 4.38
CA GLY A 724 -1.35 -19.60 5.35
C GLY A 724 0.06 -19.71 4.74
N GLY A 725 0.20 -19.66 3.41
CA GLY A 725 1.49 -19.77 2.73
C GLY A 725 2.00 -18.45 2.14
N ALA A 726 3.32 -18.27 2.08
CA ALA A 726 3.95 -17.15 1.37
C ALA A 726 5.25 -17.57 0.66
N ALA A 727 6.28 -16.70 0.64
CA ALA A 727 7.43 -16.87 -0.24
C ALA A 727 8.22 -18.16 0.04
N TYR A 728 8.40 -18.52 1.31
CA TYR A 728 9.11 -19.75 1.68
C TYR A 728 8.30 -20.99 1.29
N CYS A 729 7.01 -21.04 1.64
CA CYS A 729 6.16 -22.20 1.33
C CYS A 729 6.15 -22.53 -0.18
N LEU A 730 6.17 -21.50 -1.04
CA LEU A 730 6.15 -21.63 -2.50
C LEU A 730 7.50 -22.09 -3.10
N THR A 731 8.55 -22.21 -2.29
CA THR A 731 9.94 -22.34 -2.76
C THR A 731 10.68 -23.46 -2.03
N LEU A 732 10.99 -24.55 -2.73
CA LEU A 732 11.91 -25.56 -2.20
C LEU A 732 13.33 -25.33 -2.69
N ARG A 733 14.28 -25.26 -1.76
CA ARG A 733 15.70 -25.07 -2.04
C ARG A 733 16.42 -26.39 -2.30
N LEU A 734 17.06 -26.53 -3.47
CA LEU A 734 17.79 -27.73 -3.91
C LEU A 734 19.31 -27.60 -3.77
N ASP A 735 19.84 -26.37 -3.62
CA ASP A 735 21.29 -26.09 -3.53
C ASP A 735 21.83 -26.05 -2.09
N ASN A 736 21.07 -26.53 -1.11
CA ASN A 736 21.54 -26.59 0.27
C ASN A 736 22.75 -27.52 0.36
N LEU A 737 23.91 -26.98 0.73
CA LEU A 737 25.15 -27.74 0.90
C LEU A 737 25.68 -27.66 2.34
N TYR A 738 25.81 -28.80 3.01
CA TYR A 738 26.60 -29.00 4.22
C TYR A 738 28.04 -29.32 3.80
N ARG A 739 28.80 -28.31 3.36
CA ARG A 739 30.25 -28.49 3.14
C ARG A 739 30.94 -28.58 4.49
N GLY A 740 31.11 -29.81 5.00
CA GLY A 740 31.82 -30.14 6.23
C GLY A 740 33.15 -29.39 6.37
N ARG A 741 33.10 -28.21 7.00
CA ARG A 741 34.23 -27.50 7.55
C ARG A 741 34.13 -27.69 9.05
N SER A 742 35.22 -28.17 9.64
CA SER A 742 35.48 -28.30 11.08
C SER A 742 34.52 -27.48 11.94
N ALA A 743 33.56 -28.16 12.56
CA ALA A 743 32.68 -27.57 13.56
C ALA A 743 33.54 -26.81 14.59
N PRO A 744 33.19 -25.57 14.98
CA PRO A 744 33.72 -25.01 16.20
C PRO A 744 33.40 -26.00 17.33
N ALA A 745 34.37 -26.26 18.20
CA ALA A 745 34.29 -27.25 19.27
C ALA A 745 32.90 -27.33 19.91
N HIS A 746 32.35 -28.55 19.96
CA HIS A 746 31.09 -28.92 20.61
C HIS A 746 30.82 -28.06 21.85
N ARG A 747 29.93 -27.07 21.74
CA ARG A 747 29.12 -26.67 22.87
C ARG A 747 27.97 -27.66 22.93
N HIS A 748 27.98 -28.51 23.95
CA HIS A 748 26.85 -29.38 24.27
C HIS A 748 25.60 -28.50 24.42
N TRP A 749 24.66 -28.61 23.48
CA TRP A 749 23.32 -28.01 23.57
C TRP A 749 22.30 -29.01 24.17
N ALA A 750 22.78 -30.01 24.92
CA ALA A 750 21.99 -31.17 25.34
C ALA A 750 21.60 -31.19 26.83
N GLU A 751 21.72 -30.08 27.56
CA GLU A 751 21.39 -30.04 29.01
C GLU A 751 20.26 -29.05 29.37
N ALA A 752 19.46 -28.60 28.40
CA ALA A 752 18.21 -27.88 28.67
C ALA A 752 17.05 -28.57 27.96
N ALA A 753 16.62 -29.70 28.52
CA ALA A 753 15.39 -30.40 28.18
C ALA A 753 14.61 -30.68 29.46
#